data_AF-A0A959VXI0-F1
#
_entry.id   AF-A0A959VXI0-F1
#
_cell.length_a   1.000
_cell.length_b   1.000
_cell.length_c   1.000
_cell.angle_alpha   90.00
_cell.angle_beta   90.00
_cell.angle_gamma   90.00
#
_symmetry.space_group_name_H-M   'P 1'
#
loop_
_entity.id
_entity.type
_entity.pdbx_description
1 polymer ?
#
loop_
_entity_poly.entity_id
_entity_poly.type
_entity_poly.pdbx_seq_one_letter_code
_entity_poly.pdbx_strand_id
1 'polypeptide(L)'
;MSETSQENDRGEPGAHLPATIALSASAALLAFLILLAPIHAAVPTVALPEPLLPHHQTAETLLYGLAFLVLLPLSVFFAHRLVARVLAGDNPGLAGSLAALTVTGAGVAVIIVRLFGASGQRLWLLAGLSLLVALLAGLLWWRAAGPKWPAAEHLEANTFELGLIAGLATLGALASFSYLSHIDLPWLLAGLVVTGIALFAFNRITLPRISGGWGLALDLVIVILVIAAVPDMVVFHGVGEGGSETDAFITYVINFHQALYLGAASQILNGAALLVDTVSQYGVASIYLLAAFFEIAPIGNGTLAFFDASLTALTFGAGYAILRMAGVGRLLATATMLVSLVVLIWALEYPIGGLLQHGGLRFGLPVPLILFWVAAARYPRARRWFRIAGWAVVGLSIVWALEAFMYASGALAGMLLIEAALLPEGRMRWLVRQVLYAVAAWVVALFVFAVATLIWGGALPDWGLYLTYLRDFLAGDVGDLTYDVPDWSPGLTVGFAYLVAAIALAVTAIRKPDWLRARPVATVALAGLAGYGILLYSYFDNRSLPHVIPYISLPLVLSVALWLWLVIEDRSVPRRAATAALGVVLAVTALSVSTVMPNAADRAGTSMLAYALPGGKSLSDGFQRLWNPPELKAGASDGAELLDRYLPGQEASPVLTVPDLDNNILTLAGRANSLAITDAKEQSWVEGPHLEPVAEAVDELEPGDLMLIDTAALSAYRKLAFNPGADREELAAETTLADIQLIALRDISEEYRLRPVAREGKLLVVELLPR
;
A
#
# COMPACT_ATOMS: atom_id res chain seq x y z
N MET A 1 -13.82 60.23 -12.77
CA MET A 1 -13.05 59.80 -13.96
C MET A 1 -11.85 58.99 -13.50
N SER A 2 -11.98 57.66 -13.43
CA SER A 2 -10.87 56.68 -13.40
C SER A 2 -11.40 55.26 -13.63
N GLU A 3 -12.29 55.10 -14.62
CA GLU A 3 -12.71 53.81 -15.18
C GLU A 3 -11.91 53.59 -16.48
N THR A 4 -10.70 53.04 -16.41
CA THR A 4 -9.96 52.54 -17.60
C THR A 4 -8.76 51.66 -17.22
N SER A 5 -8.93 50.68 -16.33
CA SER A 5 -7.86 49.68 -16.08
C SER A 5 -8.33 48.22 -16.03
N GLN A 6 -9.53 47.90 -16.54
CA GLN A 6 -10.08 46.54 -16.53
C GLN A 6 -9.97 45.77 -17.87
N GLU A 7 -9.37 46.34 -18.91
CA GLU A 7 -9.47 45.76 -20.27
C GLU A 7 -8.25 44.97 -20.79
N ASN A 8 -7.16 44.84 -20.02
CA ASN A 8 -5.94 44.18 -20.52
C ASN A 8 -5.64 42.75 -20.00
N ASP A 9 -6.53 42.13 -19.22
CA ASP A 9 -6.33 40.75 -18.72
C ASP A 9 -6.90 39.64 -19.64
N ARG A 10 -7.43 39.99 -20.81
CA ARG A 10 -8.08 39.05 -21.75
C ARG A 10 -7.12 38.13 -22.52
N GLY A 11 -5.85 38.04 -22.14
CA GLY A 11 -4.83 37.34 -22.93
C GLY A 11 -3.79 36.55 -22.15
N GLU A 12 -3.97 36.29 -20.86
CA GLU A 12 -2.98 35.48 -20.16
C GLU A 12 -3.11 33.98 -20.53
N PRO A 13 -2.01 33.30 -20.91
CA PRO A 13 -1.94 31.86 -21.24
C PRO A 13 -2.50 30.89 -20.17
N GLY A 14 -2.90 31.39 -19.00
CA GLY A 14 -3.39 30.61 -17.86
C GLY A 14 -4.90 30.32 -17.82
N ALA A 15 -5.72 30.89 -18.72
CA ALA A 15 -7.17 31.01 -18.54
C ALA A 15 -8.00 29.71 -18.56
N HIS A 16 -7.48 28.56 -19.03
CA HIS A 16 -8.27 27.30 -19.09
C HIS A 16 -7.50 26.06 -18.62
N LEU A 17 -6.74 26.21 -17.53
CA LEU A 17 -6.13 25.08 -16.82
C LEU A 17 -7.17 24.01 -16.42
N PRO A 18 -8.33 24.35 -15.79
CA PRO A 18 -9.31 23.35 -15.37
C PRO A 18 -9.90 22.54 -16.53
N ALA A 19 -10.21 23.21 -17.65
CA ALA A 19 -10.74 22.55 -18.84
C ALA A 19 -9.73 21.56 -19.45
N THR A 20 -8.45 21.91 -19.43
CA THR A 20 -7.39 21.01 -19.93
C THR A 20 -7.24 19.78 -19.04
N ILE A 21 -7.25 19.96 -17.71
CA ILE A 21 -7.18 18.83 -16.76
C ILE A 21 -8.39 17.92 -16.92
N ALA A 22 -9.60 18.49 -16.94
CA ALA A 22 -10.85 17.73 -17.08
C ALA A 22 -10.92 16.98 -18.42
N LEU A 23 -10.50 17.62 -19.52
CA LEU A 23 -10.42 16.97 -20.82
C LEU A 23 -9.38 15.85 -20.85
N SER A 24 -8.17 16.08 -20.31
CA SER A 24 -7.14 15.02 -20.21
C SER A 24 -7.63 13.83 -19.40
N ALA A 25 -8.19 14.08 -18.21
CA ALA A 25 -8.70 13.02 -17.32
C ALA A 25 -9.82 12.21 -17.98
N SER A 26 -10.82 12.90 -18.56
CA SER A 26 -11.94 12.24 -19.25
C SER A 26 -11.51 11.50 -20.50
N ALA A 27 -10.56 12.03 -21.29
CA ALA A 27 -10.01 11.34 -22.45
C ALA A 27 -9.25 10.07 -22.05
N ALA A 28 -8.45 10.12 -20.99
CA ALA A 28 -7.75 8.95 -20.48
C ALA A 28 -8.73 7.89 -19.95
N LEU A 29 -9.77 8.31 -19.20
CA LEU A 29 -10.83 7.42 -18.72
C LEU A 29 -11.58 6.75 -19.88
N LEU A 30 -12.05 7.52 -20.85
CA LEU A 30 -12.80 6.98 -21.98
C LEU A 30 -11.94 6.01 -22.79
N ALA A 31 -10.66 6.33 -23.03
CA ALA A 31 -9.74 5.43 -23.71
C ALA A 31 -9.52 4.12 -22.91
N PHE A 32 -9.35 4.22 -21.59
CA PHE A 32 -9.23 3.05 -20.72
C PHE A 32 -10.49 2.17 -20.80
N LEU A 33 -11.68 2.75 -20.66
CA LEU A 33 -12.96 2.03 -20.71
C LEU A 33 -13.23 1.38 -22.09
N ILE A 34 -12.77 2.00 -23.17
CA ILE A 34 -12.85 1.44 -24.53
C ILE A 34 -11.92 0.22 -24.68
N LEU A 35 -10.73 0.26 -24.08
CA LEU A 35 -9.73 -0.80 -24.18
C LEU A 35 -9.99 -1.98 -23.22
N LEU A 36 -10.75 -1.76 -22.15
CA LEU A 36 -11.04 -2.76 -21.12
C LEU A 36 -11.59 -4.06 -21.71
N ALA A 37 -12.72 -4.02 -22.42
CA ALA A 37 -13.35 -5.24 -22.95
C ALA A 37 -12.51 -5.95 -24.03
N PRO A 38 -11.93 -5.26 -25.03
CA PRO A 38 -11.05 -5.90 -26.01
C PRO A 38 -9.82 -6.57 -25.39
N ILE A 39 -9.21 -5.97 -24.37
CA ILE A 39 -8.02 -6.54 -23.73
C ILE A 39 -8.39 -7.78 -22.91
N HIS A 40 -9.45 -7.73 -22.09
CA HIS A 40 -9.93 -8.92 -21.38
C HIS A 40 -10.32 -10.06 -22.33
N ALA A 41 -10.84 -9.74 -23.53
CA ALA A 41 -11.19 -10.76 -24.52
C ALA A 41 -9.97 -11.32 -25.28
N ALA A 42 -8.92 -10.53 -25.46
CA ALA A 42 -7.74 -10.90 -26.25
C ALA A 42 -6.63 -11.56 -25.41
N VAL A 43 -6.54 -11.24 -24.12
CA VAL A 43 -5.54 -11.79 -23.20
C VAL A 43 -6.15 -13.00 -22.48
N PRO A 44 -5.52 -14.17 -22.52
CA PRO A 44 -6.06 -15.37 -21.88
C PRO A 44 -6.08 -15.22 -20.35
N THR A 45 -7.08 -15.83 -19.72
CA THR A 45 -7.12 -16.01 -18.26
C THR A 45 -6.01 -16.93 -17.79
N VAL A 46 -5.50 -16.67 -16.59
CA VAL A 46 -4.63 -17.60 -15.87
C VAL A 46 -5.52 -18.64 -15.19
N ALA A 47 -5.23 -19.93 -15.41
CA ALA A 47 -5.99 -21.04 -14.86
C ALA A 47 -5.42 -21.43 -13.50
N LEU A 48 -6.25 -21.43 -12.46
CA LEU A 48 -5.87 -21.85 -11.13
C LEU A 48 -6.31 -23.29 -10.83
N PRO A 49 -5.62 -24.01 -9.94
CA PRO A 49 -6.07 -25.31 -9.45
C PRO A 49 -7.44 -25.20 -8.77
N GLU A 50 -8.29 -26.21 -8.92
CA GLU A 50 -9.57 -26.26 -8.20
C GLU A 50 -9.33 -26.22 -6.68
N PRO A 51 -10.15 -25.47 -5.90
CA PRO A 51 -11.41 -24.83 -6.27
C PRO A 51 -11.29 -23.35 -6.69
N LEU A 52 -10.08 -22.85 -6.96
CA LEU A 52 -9.86 -21.44 -7.31
C LEU A 52 -10.38 -21.14 -8.73
N LEU A 53 -10.96 -19.96 -8.92
CA LEU A 53 -11.47 -19.53 -10.22
C LEU A 53 -10.35 -18.91 -11.08
N PRO A 54 -10.38 -19.07 -12.41
CA PRO A 54 -9.48 -18.35 -13.31
C PRO A 54 -9.58 -16.83 -13.12
N HIS A 55 -8.49 -16.11 -13.36
CA HIS A 55 -8.43 -14.64 -13.23
C HIS A 55 -7.72 -13.97 -14.43
N HIS A 56 -7.84 -12.65 -14.55
CA HIS A 56 -7.37 -11.84 -15.68
C HIS A 56 -6.12 -10.98 -15.35
N GLN A 57 -5.28 -11.40 -14.41
CA GLN A 57 -4.13 -10.61 -13.90
C GLN A 57 -3.25 -10.03 -15.01
N THR A 58 -2.95 -10.81 -16.06
CA THR A 58 -2.14 -10.33 -17.20
C THR A 58 -2.83 -9.20 -17.96
N ALA A 59 -4.15 -9.28 -18.13
CA ALA A 59 -4.96 -8.25 -18.78
C ALA A 59 -5.00 -6.97 -17.94
N GLU A 60 -5.16 -7.13 -16.62
CA GLU A 60 -5.20 -6.04 -15.64
C GLU A 60 -3.86 -5.31 -15.57
N THR A 61 -2.76 -6.06 -15.47
CA THR A 61 -1.39 -5.51 -15.48
C THR A 61 -1.09 -4.73 -16.77
N LEU A 62 -1.55 -5.25 -17.91
CA LEU A 62 -1.44 -4.55 -19.19
C LEU A 62 -2.25 -3.25 -19.19
N LEU A 63 -3.48 -3.27 -18.68
CA LEU A 63 -4.35 -2.09 -18.56
C LEU A 63 -3.75 -1.04 -17.61
N TYR A 64 -3.18 -1.45 -16.48
CA TYR A 64 -2.42 -0.59 -15.57
C TYR A 64 -1.24 0.07 -16.31
N GLY A 65 -0.41 -0.71 -17.00
CA GLY A 65 0.72 -0.20 -17.78
C GLY A 65 0.28 0.78 -18.86
N LEU A 66 -0.77 0.45 -19.63
CA LEU A 66 -1.34 1.32 -20.66
C LEU A 66 -1.88 2.63 -20.05
N ALA A 67 -2.59 2.57 -18.92
CA ALA A 67 -3.18 3.74 -18.28
C ALA A 67 -2.11 4.79 -17.93
N PHE A 68 -1.05 4.38 -17.22
CA PHE A 68 -0.04 5.31 -16.70
C PHE A 68 1.09 5.63 -17.69
N LEU A 69 1.50 4.69 -18.53
CA LEU A 69 2.64 4.88 -19.45
C LEU A 69 2.23 5.40 -20.83
N VAL A 70 0.97 5.16 -21.26
CA VAL A 70 0.50 5.50 -22.61
C VAL A 70 -0.65 6.51 -22.58
N LEU A 71 -1.76 6.18 -21.91
CA LEU A 71 -2.98 6.99 -21.93
C LEU A 71 -2.78 8.33 -21.20
N LEU A 72 -2.09 8.34 -20.06
CA LEU A 72 -1.75 9.57 -19.34
C LEU A 72 -0.98 10.57 -20.22
N PRO A 73 0.22 10.27 -20.77
CA PRO A 73 0.97 11.26 -21.54
C PRO A 73 0.25 11.67 -22.83
N LEU A 74 -0.41 10.73 -23.53
CA LEU A 74 -1.16 11.04 -24.74
C LEU A 74 -2.36 11.96 -24.45
N SER A 75 -3.12 11.69 -23.39
CA SER A 75 -4.27 12.52 -23.01
C SER A 75 -3.85 13.93 -22.60
N VAL A 76 -2.72 14.10 -21.90
CA VAL A 76 -2.14 15.42 -21.58
C VAL A 76 -1.76 16.15 -22.87
N PHE A 77 -1.06 15.49 -23.78
CA PHE A 77 -0.60 16.06 -25.04
C PHE A 77 -1.76 16.50 -25.96
N PHE A 78 -2.71 15.60 -26.20
CA PHE A 78 -3.84 15.87 -27.11
C PHE A 78 -4.80 16.91 -26.54
N ALA A 79 -5.19 16.78 -25.26
CA ALA A 79 -6.08 17.76 -24.64
C ALA A 79 -5.45 19.14 -24.58
N HIS A 80 -4.15 19.23 -24.28
CA HIS A 80 -3.43 20.51 -24.29
C HIS A 80 -3.53 21.20 -25.66
N ARG A 81 -3.27 20.46 -26.75
CA ARG A 81 -3.36 20.98 -28.12
C ARG A 81 -4.79 21.33 -28.52
N LEU A 82 -5.75 20.48 -28.18
CA LEU A 82 -7.15 20.67 -28.55
C LEU A 82 -7.76 21.88 -27.86
N VAL A 83 -7.53 22.04 -26.55
CA VAL A 83 -7.93 23.24 -25.81
C VAL A 83 -7.24 24.46 -26.39
N ALA A 84 -5.92 24.41 -26.64
CA ALA A 84 -5.22 25.56 -27.24
C ALA A 84 -5.81 25.99 -28.59
N ARG A 85 -6.24 25.03 -29.43
CA ARG A 85 -6.92 25.34 -30.70
C ARG A 85 -8.27 26.02 -30.50
N VAL A 86 -9.10 25.56 -29.56
CA VAL A 86 -10.39 26.20 -29.27
C VAL A 86 -10.20 27.62 -28.74
N LEU A 87 -9.19 27.82 -27.88
CA LEU A 87 -8.87 29.15 -27.35
C LEU A 87 -8.32 30.12 -28.39
N ALA A 88 -7.67 29.62 -29.44
CA ALA A 88 -7.17 30.43 -30.54
C ALA A 88 -8.23 30.67 -31.64
N GLY A 89 -9.37 29.97 -31.59
CA GLY A 89 -10.43 30.05 -32.59
C GLY A 89 -11.52 31.06 -32.25
N ASP A 90 -12.65 30.96 -32.97
CA ASP A 90 -13.79 31.87 -32.84
C ASP A 90 -14.68 31.61 -31.60
N ASN A 91 -14.41 30.54 -30.85
CA ASN A 91 -15.24 30.11 -29.70
C ASN A 91 -14.43 29.86 -28.42
N PRO A 92 -13.59 30.81 -27.95
CA PRO A 92 -12.67 30.57 -26.84
C PRO A 92 -13.38 30.25 -25.51
N GLY A 93 -14.57 30.81 -25.27
CA GLY A 93 -15.35 30.59 -24.06
C GLY A 93 -15.89 29.16 -23.87
N LEU A 94 -15.91 28.35 -24.93
CA LEU A 94 -16.52 27.01 -24.88
C LEU A 94 -15.69 25.94 -24.17
N ALA A 95 -14.38 26.16 -23.97
CA ALA A 95 -13.49 25.11 -23.46
C ALA A 95 -13.95 24.54 -22.12
N GLY A 96 -14.49 25.38 -21.23
CA GLY A 96 -15.02 24.96 -19.92
C GLY A 96 -16.27 24.08 -20.06
N SER A 97 -17.27 24.55 -20.78
CA SER A 97 -18.54 23.83 -20.98
C SER A 97 -18.35 22.50 -21.69
N LEU A 98 -17.47 22.44 -22.69
CA LEU A 98 -17.16 21.20 -23.40
C LEU A 98 -16.43 20.18 -22.52
N ALA A 99 -15.51 20.63 -21.67
CA ALA A 99 -14.85 19.75 -20.72
C ALA A 99 -15.85 19.18 -19.70
N ALA A 100 -16.76 20.01 -19.18
CA ALA A 100 -17.83 19.59 -18.28
C ALA A 100 -18.79 18.58 -18.93
N LEU A 101 -19.20 18.81 -20.18
CA LEU A 101 -20.03 17.87 -20.94
C LEU A 101 -19.31 16.52 -21.18
N THR A 102 -18.01 16.56 -21.48
CA THR A 102 -17.21 15.34 -21.70
C THR A 102 -17.13 14.50 -20.40
N VAL A 103 -16.85 15.15 -19.27
CA VAL A 103 -16.83 14.50 -17.95
C VAL A 103 -18.22 13.95 -17.58
N THR A 104 -19.28 14.72 -17.84
CA THR A 104 -20.67 14.28 -17.60
C THR A 104 -20.99 13.03 -18.42
N GLY A 105 -20.66 13.02 -19.72
CA GLY A 105 -20.89 11.87 -20.59
C GLY A 105 -20.16 10.61 -20.10
N ALA A 106 -18.90 10.75 -19.69
CA ALA A 106 -18.12 9.64 -19.16
C ALA A 106 -18.74 9.08 -17.86
N GLY A 107 -19.11 9.96 -16.92
CA GLY A 107 -19.77 9.53 -15.66
C GLY A 107 -21.13 8.88 -15.89
N VAL A 108 -21.94 9.43 -16.80
CA VAL A 108 -23.25 8.86 -17.16
C VAL A 108 -23.11 7.48 -17.80
N ALA A 109 -22.10 7.26 -18.66
CA ALA A 109 -21.84 5.94 -19.24
C ALA A 109 -21.61 4.88 -18.14
N VAL A 110 -20.76 5.19 -17.14
CA VAL A 110 -20.51 4.31 -15.99
C VAL A 110 -21.80 4.01 -15.21
N ILE A 111 -22.57 5.05 -14.90
CA ILE A 111 -23.84 4.92 -14.15
C ILE A 111 -24.84 4.04 -14.91
N ILE A 112 -25.00 4.25 -16.22
CA ILE A 112 -25.92 3.46 -17.05
C ILE A 112 -25.52 1.98 -17.03
N VAL A 113 -24.24 1.64 -17.22
CA VAL A 113 -23.81 0.24 -17.20
C VAL A 113 -24.05 -0.39 -15.83
N ARG A 114 -23.81 0.35 -14.74
CA ARG A 114 -24.07 -0.14 -13.39
C ARG A 114 -25.55 -0.46 -13.16
N LEU A 115 -26.46 0.38 -13.68
CA LEU A 115 -27.90 0.22 -13.50
C LEU A 115 -28.51 -0.87 -14.41
N PHE A 116 -28.00 -1.03 -15.63
CA PHE A 116 -28.68 -1.83 -16.68
C PHE A 116 -27.90 -3.06 -17.16
N GLY A 117 -26.65 -3.27 -16.72
CA GLY A 117 -25.82 -4.35 -17.21
C GLY A 117 -26.26 -5.75 -16.72
N ALA A 118 -26.63 -6.65 -17.62
CA ALA A 118 -26.69 -8.09 -17.35
C ALA A 118 -25.26 -8.66 -17.19
N SER A 119 -25.07 -9.60 -16.26
CA SER A 119 -23.75 -9.99 -15.72
C SER A 119 -22.67 -10.37 -16.76
N GLY A 120 -23.02 -10.87 -17.95
CA GLY A 120 -22.03 -11.28 -18.96
C GLY A 120 -21.66 -10.27 -20.05
N GLN A 121 -22.40 -9.17 -20.24
CA GLN A 121 -22.18 -8.21 -21.35
C GLN A 121 -21.74 -6.81 -20.90
N ARG A 122 -21.46 -6.63 -19.60
CA ARG A 122 -21.23 -5.31 -18.99
C ARG A 122 -20.02 -4.59 -19.58
N LEU A 123 -18.89 -5.29 -19.75
CA LEU A 123 -17.65 -4.69 -20.24
C LEU A 123 -17.81 -4.19 -21.68
N TRP A 124 -18.44 -4.96 -22.57
CA TRP A 124 -18.69 -4.55 -23.95
C TRP A 124 -19.68 -3.38 -24.05
N LEU A 125 -20.72 -3.36 -23.22
CA LEU A 125 -21.63 -2.22 -23.14
C LEU A 125 -20.90 -0.96 -22.66
N LEU A 126 -20.02 -1.08 -21.66
CA LEU A 126 -19.20 0.02 -21.15
C LEU A 126 -18.24 0.55 -22.21
N ALA A 127 -17.56 -0.33 -22.94
CA ALA A 127 -16.70 0.05 -24.05
C ALA A 127 -17.48 0.76 -25.16
N GLY A 128 -18.65 0.23 -25.54
CA GLY A 128 -19.52 0.80 -26.58
C GLY A 128 -20.07 2.19 -26.21
N LEU A 129 -20.59 2.36 -24.99
CA LEU A 129 -21.05 3.65 -24.50
C LEU A 129 -19.91 4.66 -24.37
N SER A 130 -18.74 4.22 -23.90
CA SER A 130 -17.55 5.08 -23.79
C SER A 130 -17.06 5.53 -25.17
N LEU A 131 -17.09 4.64 -26.17
CA LEU A 131 -16.78 4.98 -27.56
C LEU A 131 -17.75 6.03 -28.11
N LEU A 132 -19.06 5.83 -27.91
CA LEU A 132 -20.08 6.80 -28.33
C LEU A 132 -19.85 8.17 -27.70
N VAL A 133 -19.59 8.22 -26.38
CA VAL A 133 -19.28 9.47 -25.67
C VAL A 133 -18.02 10.12 -26.23
N ALA A 134 -16.96 9.35 -26.46
CA ALA A 134 -15.71 9.86 -27.02
C ALA A 134 -15.89 10.45 -28.43
N LEU A 135 -16.68 9.80 -29.29
CA LEU A 135 -17.00 10.29 -30.64
C LEU A 135 -17.82 11.58 -30.60
N LEU A 136 -18.85 11.64 -29.75
CA LEU A 136 -19.67 12.84 -29.57
C LEU A 136 -18.85 14.01 -29.01
N ALA A 137 -18.05 13.77 -27.97
CA ALA A 137 -17.14 14.77 -27.42
C ALA A 137 -16.15 15.26 -28.48
N GLY A 138 -15.52 14.34 -29.22
CA GLY A 138 -14.61 14.67 -30.32
C GLY A 138 -15.25 15.56 -31.38
N LEU A 139 -16.49 15.26 -31.78
CA LEU A 139 -17.26 16.09 -32.72
C LEU A 139 -17.54 17.49 -32.16
N LEU A 140 -17.93 17.61 -30.89
CA LEU A 140 -18.19 18.90 -30.24
C LEU A 140 -16.92 19.75 -30.14
N TRP A 141 -15.80 19.15 -29.75
CA TRP A 141 -14.50 19.83 -29.68
C TRP A 141 -14.01 20.25 -31.07
N TRP A 142 -14.17 19.39 -32.09
CA TRP A 142 -13.85 19.73 -33.47
C TRP A 142 -14.70 20.88 -33.99
N ARG A 143 -16.02 20.86 -33.72
CA ARG A 143 -16.94 21.93 -34.11
C ARG A 143 -16.60 23.26 -33.44
N ALA A 144 -16.19 23.23 -32.16
CA ALA A 144 -15.81 24.43 -31.40
C ALA A 144 -14.47 25.03 -31.85
N ALA A 145 -13.56 24.22 -32.36
CA ALA A 145 -12.32 24.68 -32.98
C ALA A 145 -12.52 25.32 -34.38
N GLY A 146 -13.73 25.18 -34.96
CA GLY A 146 -14.11 25.77 -36.24
C GLY A 146 -14.73 27.17 -36.13
N PRO A 147 -15.50 27.60 -37.15
CA PRO A 147 -16.14 28.92 -37.19
C PRO A 147 -17.08 29.18 -36.00
N LYS A 148 -17.42 30.46 -35.75
CA LYS A 148 -18.36 30.86 -34.70
C LYS A 148 -19.59 29.95 -34.65
N TRP A 149 -19.89 29.39 -33.48
CA TRP A 149 -20.99 28.48 -33.25
C TRP A 149 -22.12 29.21 -32.52
N PRO A 150 -23.33 29.36 -33.10
CA PRO A 150 -24.41 30.12 -32.43
C PRO A 150 -24.78 29.59 -31.04
N ALA A 151 -24.63 28.28 -30.79
CA ALA A 151 -24.87 27.71 -29.47
C ALA A 151 -23.77 28.01 -28.45
N ALA A 152 -22.63 28.58 -28.89
CA ALA A 152 -21.49 28.89 -28.03
C ALA A 152 -21.86 29.84 -26.91
N GLU A 153 -22.59 30.90 -27.22
CA GLU A 153 -22.97 31.93 -26.26
C GLU A 153 -23.84 31.35 -25.14
N HIS A 154 -24.75 30.43 -25.47
CA HIS A 154 -25.60 29.76 -24.47
C HIS A 154 -24.81 28.77 -23.62
N LEU A 155 -23.93 27.97 -24.22
CA LEU A 155 -23.12 27.00 -23.48
C LEU A 155 -22.10 27.69 -22.57
N GLU A 156 -21.48 28.78 -23.03
CA GLU A 156 -20.54 29.58 -22.26
C GLU A 156 -21.21 30.20 -21.03
N ALA A 157 -22.41 30.76 -21.20
CA ALA A 157 -23.20 31.35 -20.11
C ALA A 157 -23.54 30.35 -18.99
N ASN A 158 -23.58 29.05 -19.30
CA ASN A 158 -23.93 27.97 -18.37
C ASN A 158 -22.72 27.11 -17.94
N THR A 159 -21.49 27.61 -18.12
CA THR A 159 -20.27 26.82 -17.82
C THR A 159 -20.24 26.30 -16.38
N PHE A 160 -20.69 27.11 -15.42
CA PHE A 160 -20.67 26.75 -14.00
C PHE A 160 -21.69 25.66 -13.68
N GLU A 161 -22.92 25.80 -14.18
CA GLU A 161 -24.02 24.85 -14.03
C GLU A 161 -23.66 23.51 -14.66
N LEU A 162 -23.07 23.52 -15.86
CA LEU A 162 -22.55 22.32 -16.50
C LEU A 162 -21.42 21.68 -15.66
N GLY A 163 -20.56 22.49 -15.05
CA GLY A 163 -19.54 22.02 -14.11
C GLY A 163 -20.13 21.33 -12.87
N LEU A 164 -21.23 21.85 -12.32
CA LEU A 164 -21.94 21.19 -11.20
C LEU A 164 -22.55 19.86 -11.64
N ILE A 165 -23.16 19.79 -12.83
CA ILE A 165 -23.69 18.54 -13.40
C ILE A 165 -22.56 17.52 -13.56
N ALA A 166 -21.40 17.94 -14.08
CA ALA A 166 -20.22 17.07 -14.22
C ALA A 166 -19.71 16.55 -12.86
N GLY A 167 -19.72 17.40 -11.82
CA GLY A 167 -19.39 17.01 -10.46
C GLY A 167 -20.36 15.98 -9.89
N LEU A 168 -21.67 16.17 -10.07
CA LEU A 168 -22.70 15.21 -9.67
C LEU A 168 -22.59 13.88 -10.42
N ALA A 169 -22.35 13.92 -11.73
CA ALA A 169 -22.14 12.73 -12.54
C ALA A 169 -20.90 11.95 -12.09
N THR A 170 -19.83 12.66 -11.69
CA THR A 170 -18.62 12.06 -11.13
C THR A 170 -18.92 11.40 -9.79
N LEU A 171 -19.65 12.07 -8.88
CA LEU A 171 -20.07 11.47 -7.60
C LEU A 171 -20.94 10.22 -7.82
N GLY A 172 -21.87 10.24 -8.77
CA GLY A 172 -22.68 9.08 -9.13
C GLY A 172 -21.86 7.93 -9.72
N ALA A 173 -20.85 8.23 -10.53
CA ALA A 173 -19.91 7.24 -11.04
C ALA A 173 -19.07 6.63 -9.91
N LEU A 174 -18.54 7.44 -8.98
CA LEU A 174 -17.80 6.96 -7.80
C LEU A 174 -18.68 6.06 -6.91
N ALA A 175 -19.93 6.46 -6.67
CA ALA A 175 -20.90 5.65 -5.95
C ALA A 175 -21.19 4.32 -6.67
N SER A 176 -21.13 4.28 -8.00
CA SER A 176 -21.31 3.05 -8.79
C SER A 176 -20.21 2.01 -8.55
N PHE A 177 -18.98 2.46 -8.23
CA PHE A 177 -17.85 1.61 -7.82
C PHE A 177 -17.82 1.33 -6.31
N SER A 178 -18.78 1.85 -5.54
CA SER A 178 -18.94 1.50 -4.14
C SER A 178 -19.82 0.25 -4.01
N TYR A 179 -19.60 -0.56 -2.98
CA TYR A 179 -20.53 -1.61 -2.61
C TYR A 179 -21.78 -0.94 -2.01
N LEU A 180 -22.80 -0.69 -2.84
CA LEU A 180 -24.00 0.05 -2.44
C LEU A 180 -24.68 -0.53 -1.20
N SER A 181 -24.56 -1.85 -0.97
CA SER A 181 -25.04 -2.54 0.23
C SER A 181 -24.34 -2.14 1.52
N HIS A 182 -23.14 -1.56 1.44
CA HIS A 182 -22.34 -1.14 2.58
C HIS A 182 -22.52 0.34 2.92
N ILE A 183 -23.28 1.09 2.11
CA ILE A 183 -23.55 2.51 2.40
C ILE A 183 -24.54 2.58 3.57
N ASP A 184 -24.06 2.98 4.74
CA ASP A 184 -24.91 3.27 5.88
C ASP A 184 -25.60 4.64 5.71
N LEU A 185 -26.92 4.62 5.54
CA LEU A 185 -27.71 5.82 5.27
C LEU A 185 -27.64 6.85 6.42
N PRO A 186 -27.77 6.48 7.71
CA PRO A 186 -27.53 7.40 8.82
C PRO A 186 -26.19 8.13 8.76
N TRP A 187 -25.09 7.40 8.53
CA TRP A 187 -23.75 8.01 8.44
C TRP A 187 -23.58 8.88 7.20
N LEU A 188 -24.18 8.49 6.07
CA LEU A 188 -24.19 9.32 4.87
C LEU A 188 -24.92 10.65 5.11
N LEU A 189 -26.12 10.60 5.70
CA LEU A 189 -26.90 11.80 6.03
C LEU A 189 -26.16 12.69 7.01
N ALA A 190 -25.55 12.12 8.06
CA ALA A 190 -24.72 12.85 9.01
C ALA A 190 -23.53 13.54 8.33
N GLY A 191 -22.81 12.82 7.45
CA GLY A 191 -21.70 13.36 6.67
C GLY A 191 -22.13 14.50 5.73
N LEU A 192 -23.31 14.40 5.11
CA LEU A 192 -23.87 15.46 4.28
C LEU A 192 -24.28 16.70 5.10
N VAL A 193 -24.81 16.52 6.31
CA VAL A 193 -25.08 17.64 7.24
C VAL A 193 -23.79 18.34 7.63
N VAL A 194 -22.75 17.58 8.01
CA VAL A 194 -21.42 18.13 8.33
C VAL A 194 -20.84 18.87 7.11
N THR A 195 -21.03 18.33 5.91
CA THR A 195 -20.65 18.99 4.66
C THR A 195 -21.33 20.35 4.49
N GLY A 196 -22.66 20.41 4.69
CA GLY A 196 -23.41 21.66 4.64
C GLY A 196 -22.93 22.71 5.66
N ILE A 197 -22.65 22.28 6.90
CA ILE A 197 -22.12 23.15 7.96
C ILE A 197 -20.72 23.66 7.59
N ALA A 198 -19.83 22.78 7.11
CA ALA A 198 -18.47 23.14 6.72
C ALA A 198 -18.45 24.14 5.55
N LEU A 199 -19.31 23.95 4.54
CA LEU A 199 -19.45 24.87 3.42
C LEU A 199 -20.03 26.22 3.86
N PHE A 200 -21.00 26.22 4.78
CA PHE A 200 -21.52 27.45 5.37
C PHE A 200 -20.44 28.20 6.15
N ALA A 201 -19.73 27.51 7.04
CA ALA A 201 -18.65 28.07 7.86
C ALA A 201 -17.51 28.61 6.99
N PHE A 202 -17.10 27.88 5.96
CA PHE A 202 -16.05 28.31 5.02
C PHE A 202 -16.37 29.67 4.39
N ASN A 203 -17.64 29.98 4.14
CA ASN A 203 -18.04 31.24 3.52
C ASN A 203 -18.30 32.39 4.50
N ARG A 204 -18.36 32.12 5.81
CA ARG A 204 -18.82 33.09 6.81
C ARG A 204 -17.86 33.31 7.96
N ILE A 205 -17.01 32.33 8.26
CA ILE A 205 -16.19 32.29 9.47
C ILE A 205 -14.72 32.35 9.07
N THR A 206 -14.01 33.30 9.66
CA THR A 206 -12.55 33.35 9.60
C THR A 206 -12.01 32.85 10.92
N LEU A 207 -11.28 31.74 10.89
CA LEU A 207 -10.66 31.20 12.11
C LEU A 207 -9.36 31.96 12.40
N PRO A 208 -9.10 32.35 13.67
CA PRO A 208 -7.85 32.98 14.03
C PRO A 208 -6.68 32.03 13.80
N ARG A 209 -5.59 32.56 13.23
CA ARG A 209 -4.37 31.79 13.00
C ARG A 209 -3.58 31.68 14.31
N ILE A 210 -3.57 30.49 14.91
CA ILE A 210 -2.67 30.18 16.02
C ILE A 210 -1.25 30.12 15.46
N SER A 211 -0.36 30.98 15.96
CA SER A 211 1.02 31.11 15.45
C SER A 211 2.05 30.98 16.58
N GLY A 212 3.33 30.93 16.23
CA GLY A 212 4.42 30.79 17.19
C GLY A 212 4.42 29.44 17.93
N GLY A 213 4.87 29.46 19.19
CA GLY A 213 5.04 28.25 20.02
C GLY A 213 3.74 27.47 20.26
N TRP A 214 2.61 28.16 20.43
CA TRP A 214 1.30 27.51 20.58
C TRP A 214 0.86 26.75 19.34
N GLY A 215 1.20 27.29 18.16
CA GLY A 215 0.92 26.60 16.90
C GLY A 215 1.72 25.30 16.78
N LEU A 216 2.98 25.30 17.21
CA LEU A 216 3.84 24.11 17.25
C LEU A 216 3.36 23.10 18.29
N ALA A 217 2.98 23.56 19.49
CA ALA A 217 2.42 22.69 20.52
C ALA A 217 1.16 21.99 20.04
N LEU A 218 0.26 22.71 19.35
CA LEU A 218 -0.93 22.11 18.76
C LEU A 218 -0.60 21.11 17.64
N ASP A 219 0.33 21.45 16.74
CA ASP A 219 0.79 20.52 15.69
C ASP A 219 1.38 19.24 16.33
N LEU A 220 2.14 19.35 17.43
CA LEU A 220 2.69 18.21 18.18
C LEU A 220 1.59 17.36 18.83
N VAL A 221 0.61 17.97 19.48
CA VAL A 221 -0.54 17.26 20.08
C VAL A 221 -1.30 16.48 19.01
N ILE A 222 -1.55 17.07 17.84
CA ILE A 222 -2.23 16.38 16.74
C ILE A 222 -1.41 15.18 16.26
N VAL A 223 -0.10 15.33 16.11
CA VAL A 223 0.78 14.21 15.72
C VAL A 223 0.74 13.10 16.78
N ILE A 224 0.79 13.44 18.07
CA ILE A 224 0.68 12.44 19.16
C ILE A 224 -0.66 11.72 19.10
N LEU A 225 -1.77 12.44 18.89
CA LEU A 225 -3.10 11.83 18.77
C LEU A 225 -3.22 10.91 17.55
N VAL A 226 -2.66 11.33 16.41
CA VAL A 226 -2.60 10.49 15.20
C VAL A 226 -1.78 9.24 15.47
N ILE A 227 -0.58 9.39 16.07
CA ILE A 227 0.28 8.25 16.41
C ILE A 227 -0.41 7.32 17.40
N ALA A 228 -1.18 7.85 18.35
CA ALA A 228 -1.93 7.04 19.31
C ALA A 228 -3.14 6.34 18.68
N ALA A 229 -3.75 6.91 17.65
CA ALA A 229 -4.93 6.34 17.02
C ALA A 229 -4.64 5.15 16.10
N VAL A 230 -3.38 4.95 15.69
CA VAL A 230 -3.00 3.91 14.71
C VAL A 230 -2.79 2.52 15.31
N PRO A 231 -1.97 2.33 16.37
CA PRO A 231 -1.68 0.99 16.86
C PRO A 231 -2.87 0.35 17.55
N ASP A 232 -3.15 -0.90 17.19
CA ASP A 232 -4.10 -1.75 17.90
C ASP A 232 -3.44 -2.39 19.14
N MET A 233 -4.10 -2.33 20.29
CA MET A 233 -3.71 -3.03 21.52
C MET A 233 -4.26 -4.46 21.59
N VAL A 234 -5.17 -4.81 20.68
CA VAL A 234 -5.75 -6.14 20.53
C VAL A 234 -5.59 -6.56 19.07
N VAL A 235 -4.57 -7.39 18.82
CA VAL A 235 -4.26 -7.91 17.48
C VAL A 235 -4.74 -9.36 17.34
N PHE A 236 -4.68 -10.13 18.42
CA PHE A 236 -5.00 -11.56 18.45
C PHE A 236 -6.17 -11.83 19.39
N HIS A 237 -7.00 -12.79 19.01
CA HIS A 237 -7.99 -13.43 19.87
C HIS A 237 -7.52 -14.85 20.14
N GLY A 238 -7.37 -15.22 21.42
CA GLY A 238 -6.82 -16.50 21.82
C GLY A 238 -7.74 -17.68 21.55
N VAL A 239 -7.16 -18.89 21.43
CA VAL A 239 -7.94 -20.14 21.41
C VAL A 239 -8.77 -20.23 22.70
N GLY A 240 -10.09 -20.28 22.57
CA GLY A 240 -11.01 -20.37 23.71
C GLY A 240 -11.46 -19.03 24.31
N GLU A 241 -11.04 -17.88 23.78
CA GLU A 241 -11.55 -16.55 24.20
C GLU A 241 -13.01 -16.27 23.72
N GLY A 242 -13.73 -17.29 23.23
CA GLY A 242 -15.13 -17.14 22.79
C GLY A 242 -15.31 -16.34 21.49
N GLY A 243 -14.25 -16.22 20.70
CA GLY A 243 -14.29 -15.56 19.38
C GLY A 243 -15.17 -16.30 18.39
N SER A 244 -15.65 -15.57 17.39
CA SER A 244 -16.35 -16.14 16.24
C SER A 244 -15.42 -17.02 15.40
N GLU A 245 -15.97 -17.89 14.54
CA GLU A 245 -15.17 -18.63 13.56
C GLU A 245 -14.35 -17.68 12.66
N THR A 246 -14.89 -16.49 12.39
CA THR A 246 -14.19 -15.42 11.66
C THR A 246 -12.96 -14.92 12.42
N ASP A 247 -13.04 -14.72 13.74
CA ASP A 247 -11.90 -14.27 14.54
C ASP A 247 -10.78 -15.32 14.59
N ALA A 248 -11.16 -16.59 14.65
CA ALA A 248 -10.21 -17.70 14.57
C ALA A 248 -9.51 -17.76 13.21
N PHE A 249 -10.27 -17.56 12.13
CA PHE A 249 -9.70 -17.48 10.77
C PHE A 249 -8.77 -16.28 10.60
N ILE A 250 -9.17 -15.09 11.05
CA ILE A 250 -8.33 -13.88 11.02
C ILE A 250 -7.03 -14.10 11.81
N THR A 251 -7.12 -14.67 13.01
CA THR A 251 -5.95 -14.98 13.85
C THR A 251 -5.01 -15.97 13.16
N TYR A 252 -5.56 -17.01 12.51
CA TYR A 252 -4.78 -17.95 11.71
C TYR A 252 -4.01 -17.25 10.58
N VAL A 253 -4.70 -16.40 9.81
CA VAL A 253 -4.10 -15.66 8.69
C VAL A 253 -3.00 -14.72 9.17
N ILE A 254 -3.24 -13.99 10.27
CA ILE A 254 -2.23 -13.12 10.89
C ILE A 254 -1.00 -13.92 11.32
N ASN A 255 -1.20 -15.01 12.08
CA ASN A 255 -0.10 -15.84 12.57
C ASN A 255 0.73 -16.41 11.42
N PHE A 256 0.06 -16.90 10.37
CA PHE A 256 0.73 -17.39 9.17
C PHE A 256 1.62 -16.30 8.54
N HIS A 257 1.11 -15.08 8.36
CA HIS A 257 1.91 -14.01 7.77
C HIS A 257 3.04 -13.52 8.68
N GLN A 258 2.87 -13.57 9.99
CA GLN A 258 3.91 -13.16 10.94
C GLN A 258 5.02 -14.19 11.10
N ALA A 259 4.71 -15.49 11.01
CA ALA A 259 5.69 -16.57 11.07
C ALA A 259 6.82 -16.38 10.03
N LEU A 260 6.47 -15.93 8.83
CA LEU A 260 7.40 -15.64 7.72
C LEU A 260 8.45 -14.56 8.07
N TYR A 261 8.15 -13.66 9.00
CA TYR A 261 9.10 -12.66 9.51
C TYR A 261 9.83 -13.17 10.76
N LEU A 262 9.10 -13.78 11.69
CA LEU A 262 9.65 -14.26 12.96
C LEU A 262 10.66 -15.38 12.78
N GLY A 263 10.42 -16.29 11.83
CA GLY A 263 11.34 -17.39 11.53
C GLY A 263 12.70 -16.89 11.08
N ALA A 264 12.73 -15.99 10.10
CA ALA A 264 13.96 -15.38 9.60
C ALA A 264 14.64 -14.48 10.66
N ALA A 265 13.86 -13.68 11.41
CA ALA A 265 14.41 -12.84 12.47
C ALA A 265 15.01 -13.68 13.62
N SER A 266 14.37 -14.80 13.98
CA SER A 266 14.87 -15.72 15.00
C SER A 266 16.21 -16.33 14.59
N GLN A 267 16.37 -16.74 13.32
CA GLN A 267 17.67 -17.22 12.84
C GLN A 267 18.77 -16.16 12.98
N ILE A 268 18.49 -14.90 12.62
CA ILE A 268 19.49 -13.82 12.72
C ILE A 268 19.90 -13.57 14.18
N LEU A 269 18.95 -13.57 15.11
CA LEU A 269 19.25 -13.43 16.54
C LEU A 269 20.14 -14.57 17.07
N ASN A 270 20.13 -15.73 16.42
CA ASN A 270 20.93 -16.90 16.77
C ASN A 270 22.15 -17.08 15.86
N GLY A 271 22.62 -15.99 15.23
CA GLY A 271 23.91 -15.95 14.54
C GLY A 271 23.88 -16.15 13.03
N ALA A 272 22.72 -16.43 12.43
CA ALA A 272 22.58 -16.56 10.99
C ALA A 272 22.67 -15.20 10.27
N ALA A 273 23.12 -15.22 9.02
CA ALA A 273 23.12 -14.08 8.11
C ALA A 273 22.16 -14.31 6.93
N LEU A 274 21.30 -13.32 6.68
CA LEU A 274 20.46 -13.32 5.49
C LEU A 274 21.30 -13.24 4.21
N LEU A 275 20.87 -14.03 3.22
CA LEU A 275 21.55 -14.30 1.96
C LEU A 275 22.87 -15.07 2.11
N VAL A 276 23.10 -15.69 3.26
CA VAL A 276 24.18 -16.67 3.47
C VAL A 276 23.54 -17.96 3.97
N ASP A 277 22.94 -17.91 5.15
CA ASP A 277 22.38 -19.09 5.83
C ASP A 277 20.85 -19.18 5.65
N THR A 278 20.20 -18.05 5.37
CA THR A 278 18.74 -17.97 5.25
C THR A 278 18.28 -16.89 4.27
N VAL A 279 17.01 -16.91 3.86
CA VAL A 279 16.38 -15.90 3.00
C VAL A 279 14.94 -15.66 3.48
N SER A 280 14.42 -14.47 3.21
CA SER A 280 13.01 -14.12 3.48
C SER A 280 12.40 -13.46 2.25
N GLN A 281 11.16 -13.82 1.92
CA GLN A 281 10.46 -13.20 0.80
C GLN A 281 10.14 -11.71 1.04
N TYR A 282 10.00 -11.31 2.31
CA TYR A 282 9.59 -9.96 2.69
C TYR A 282 10.73 -8.96 2.83
N GLY A 283 11.91 -9.34 2.35
CA GLY A 283 13.06 -8.46 2.22
C GLY A 283 14.26 -8.92 3.01
N VAL A 284 15.24 -8.02 3.11
CA VAL A 284 16.55 -8.32 3.67
C VAL A 284 16.84 -7.39 4.85
N ALA A 285 17.05 -6.09 4.61
CA ALA A 285 17.33 -5.14 5.68
C ALA A 285 16.12 -4.91 6.61
N SER A 286 14.89 -5.16 6.15
CA SER A 286 13.69 -5.13 6.99
C SER A 286 13.76 -6.18 8.12
N ILE A 287 14.25 -7.39 7.83
CA ILE A 287 14.38 -8.47 8.81
C ILE A 287 15.54 -8.20 9.77
N TYR A 288 16.67 -7.66 9.29
CA TYR A 288 17.74 -7.20 10.19
C TYR A 288 17.26 -6.11 11.14
N LEU A 289 16.39 -5.20 10.68
CA LEU A 289 15.77 -4.21 11.56
C LEU A 289 14.86 -4.86 12.61
N LEU A 290 14.11 -5.91 12.24
CA LEU A 290 13.30 -6.67 13.19
C LEU A 290 14.16 -7.40 14.22
N ALA A 291 15.22 -8.09 13.79
CA ALA A 291 16.17 -8.72 14.71
C ALA A 291 16.78 -7.70 15.68
N ALA A 292 17.22 -6.54 15.18
CA ALA A 292 17.72 -5.46 16.02
C ALA A 292 16.68 -4.90 17.01
N PHE A 293 15.39 -4.95 16.68
CA PHE A 293 14.31 -4.62 17.60
C PHE A 293 14.11 -5.72 18.66
N PHE A 294 14.26 -6.99 18.29
CA PHE A 294 14.12 -8.11 19.21
C PHE A 294 15.32 -8.33 20.14
N GLU A 295 16.44 -7.64 19.90
CA GLU A 295 17.51 -7.50 20.91
C GLU A 295 17.06 -6.74 22.17
N ILE A 296 16.01 -5.91 22.05
CA ILE A 296 15.49 -5.08 23.15
C ILE A 296 14.04 -5.42 23.54
N ALA A 297 13.37 -6.27 22.77
CA ALA A 297 11.99 -6.72 22.95
C ALA A 297 11.93 -8.24 22.78
N PRO A 298 11.16 -9.01 23.57
CA PRO A 298 11.03 -10.43 23.33
C PRO A 298 10.46 -10.65 21.92
N ILE A 299 11.07 -11.56 21.19
CA ILE A 299 10.58 -12.00 19.89
C ILE A 299 9.19 -12.62 20.07
N GLY A 300 8.24 -12.22 19.23
CA GLY A 300 6.86 -12.65 19.38
C GLY A 300 5.90 -11.94 18.44
N ASN A 301 4.76 -12.58 18.21
CA ASN A 301 3.71 -12.07 17.34
C ASN A 301 3.17 -10.69 17.78
N GLY A 302 2.95 -10.50 19.09
CA GLY A 302 2.44 -9.23 19.61
C GLY A 302 3.45 -8.08 19.61
N THR A 303 4.73 -8.35 19.85
CA THR A 303 5.81 -7.34 19.79
C THR A 303 6.12 -6.96 18.34
N LEU A 304 6.08 -7.92 17.42
CA LEU A 304 6.14 -7.69 15.98
C LEU A 304 5.00 -6.78 15.51
N ALA A 305 3.77 -7.10 15.92
CA ALA A 305 2.60 -6.29 15.56
C ALA A 305 2.74 -4.85 16.08
N PHE A 306 3.20 -4.68 17.32
CA PHE A 306 3.45 -3.35 17.87
C PHE A 306 4.50 -2.56 17.09
N PHE A 307 5.58 -3.23 16.67
CA PHE A 307 6.66 -2.60 15.91
C PHE A 307 6.16 -2.08 14.56
N ASP A 308 5.51 -2.93 13.76
CA ASP A 308 4.97 -2.53 12.47
C ASP A 308 3.86 -1.47 12.60
N ALA A 309 3.00 -1.59 13.62
CA ALA A 309 2.02 -0.58 13.96
C ALA A 309 2.64 0.78 14.28
N SER A 310 3.77 0.78 14.99
CA SER A 310 4.53 2.00 15.30
C SER A 310 5.13 2.64 14.04
N LEU A 311 5.69 1.84 13.12
CA LEU A 311 6.16 2.34 11.82
C LEU A 311 5.02 2.92 10.98
N THR A 312 3.84 2.29 11.02
CA THR A 312 2.62 2.79 10.36
C THR A 312 2.18 4.13 10.99
N ALA A 313 2.17 4.22 12.32
CA ALA A 313 1.83 5.44 13.05
C ALA A 313 2.78 6.60 12.69
N LEU A 314 4.08 6.33 12.60
CA LEU A 314 5.09 7.31 12.15
C LEU A 314 4.86 7.74 10.70
N THR A 315 4.43 6.82 9.83
CA THR A 315 4.08 7.11 8.43
C THR A 315 2.91 8.11 8.35
N PHE A 316 1.87 7.93 9.16
CA PHE A 316 0.74 8.87 9.25
C PHE A 316 1.16 10.21 9.86
N GLY A 317 1.98 10.20 10.91
CA GLY A 317 2.57 11.41 11.49
C GLY A 317 3.41 12.20 10.47
N ALA A 318 4.20 11.50 9.66
CA ALA A 318 4.95 12.09 8.55
C ALA A 318 4.03 12.66 7.46
N GLY A 319 2.91 11.99 7.15
CA GLY A 319 1.87 12.51 6.26
C GLY A 319 1.33 13.85 6.73
N TYR A 320 0.99 13.98 8.02
CA TYR A 320 0.60 15.27 8.61
C TYR A 320 1.70 16.33 8.47
N ALA A 321 2.95 15.97 8.78
CA ALA A 321 4.09 16.88 8.67
C ALA A 321 4.32 17.35 7.23
N ILE A 322 4.15 16.48 6.22
CA ILE A 322 4.21 16.84 4.79
C ILE A 322 3.17 17.92 4.47
N LEU A 323 1.91 17.72 4.85
CA LEU A 323 0.83 18.69 4.62
C LEU A 323 1.16 20.05 5.27
N ARG A 324 1.58 20.02 6.54
CA ARG A 324 1.88 21.25 7.29
C ARG A 324 3.08 22.00 6.75
N MET A 325 4.15 21.30 6.34
CA MET A 325 5.32 21.92 5.70
C MET A 325 5.00 22.49 4.32
N ALA A 326 4.11 21.83 3.57
CA ALA A 326 3.63 22.31 2.27
C ALA A 326 2.75 23.57 2.36
N GLY A 327 2.27 23.91 3.55
CA GLY A 327 1.49 25.14 3.81
C GLY A 327 0.00 24.89 4.07
N VAL A 328 -0.45 23.63 4.06
CA VAL A 328 -1.84 23.27 4.34
C VAL A 328 -2.23 23.71 5.75
N GLY A 329 -3.35 24.43 5.86
CA GLY A 329 -3.85 24.89 7.15
C GLY A 329 -4.15 23.76 8.13
N ARG A 330 -4.00 24.01 9.44
CA ARG A 330 -4.20 22.99 10.49
C ARG A 330 -5.53 22.28 10.42
N LEU A 331 -6.63 23.03 10.22
CA LEU A 331 -7.96 22.44 10.17
C LEU A 331 -8.07 21.41 9.05
N LEU A 332 -7.63 21.76 7.83
CA LEU A 332 -7.65 20.84 6.70
C LEU A 332 -6.70 19.67 6.94
N ALA A 333 -5.46 19.90 7.37
CA ALA A 333 -4.52 18.81 7.65
C ALA A 333 -5.03 17.84 8.73
N THR A 334 -5.64 18.36 9.80
CA THR A 334 -6.21 17.54 10.90
C THR A 334 -7.44 16.77 10.42
N ALA A 335 -8.33 17.41 9.66
CA ALA A 335 -9.49 16.75 9.08
C ALA A 335 -9.06 15.65 8.10
N THR A 336 -8.03 15.90 7.29
CA THR A 336 -7.44 14.89 6.41
C THR A 336 -6.93 13.69 7.21
N MET A 337 -6.18 13.92 8.29
CA MET A 337 -5.70 12.80 9.12
C MET A 337 -6.83 12.05 9.82
N LEU A 338 -7.87 12.74 10.30
CA LEU A 338 -9.04 12.10 10.90
C LEU A 338 -9.74 11.19 9.89
N VAL A 339 -9.95 11.67 8.66
CA VAL A 339 -10.52 10.86 7.57
C VAL A 339 -9.61 9.69 7.25
N SER A 340 -8.29 9.91 7.18
CA SER A 340 -7.32 8.83 6.96
C SER A 340 -7.38 7.78 8.07
N LEU A 341 -7.52 8.16 9.34
CA LEU A 341 -7.66 7.20 10.44
C LEU A 341 -8.94 6.38 10.31
N VAL A 342 -10.08 7.04 10.09
CA VAL A 342 -11.37 6.34 9.95
C VAL A 342 -11.38 5.40 8.75
N VAL A 343 -10.98 5.89 7.58
CA VAL A 343 -11.13 5.17 6.30
C VAL A 343 -9.97 4.23 6.01
N LEU A 344 -8.75 4.53 6.49
CA LEU A 344 -7.55 3.76 6.14
C LEU A 344 -7.01 2.90 7.27
N ILE A 345 -7.44 3.12 8.51
CA ILE A 345 -6.94 2.38 9.69
C ILE A 345 -8.06 1.65 10.41
N TRP A 346 -9.11 2.35 10.83
CA TRP A 346 -10.19 1.72 11.59
C TRP A 346 -11.13 0.91 10.70
N ALA A 347 -11.24 1.25 9.42
CA ALA A 347 -12.01 0.48 8.44
C ALA A 347 -11.36 -0.86 8.03
N LEU A 348 -10.16 -1.18 8.51
CA LEU A 348 -9.43 -2.36 8.08
C LEU A 348 -10.05 -3.64 8.64
N GLU A 349 -10.14 -4.63 7.75
CA GLU A 349 -10.51 -6.01 8.09
C GLU A 349 -9.51 -6.62 9.07
N TYR A 350 -8.21 -6.35 8.89
CA TYR A 350 -7.14 -6.84 9.76
C TYR A 350 -6.62 -5.73 10.69
N PRO A 351 -6.22 -6.08 11.94
CA PRO A 351 -5.46 -5.20 12.82
C PRO A 351 -4.22 -4.63 12.15
N ILE A 352 -3.94 -3.35 12.42
CA ILE A 352 -2.64 -2.76 12.07
C ILE A 352 -1.58 -3.51 12.87
N GLY A 353 -0.52 -3.92 12.18
CA GLY A 353 0.50 -4.81 12.74
C GLY A 353 0.13 -6.30 12.68
N GLY A 354 -1.12 -6.66 12.39
CA GLY A 354 -1.49 -8.05 12.15
C GLY A 354 -0.87 -8.56 10.84
N LEU A 355 -1.26 -7.94 9.72
CA LEU A 355 -0.68 -8.24 8.42
C LEU A 355 0.42 -7.24 8.07
N LEU A 356 1.68 -7.63 8.29
CA LEU A 356 2.84 -6.78 7.97
C LEU A 356 2.95 -6.48 6.47
N GLN A 357 2.29 -7.30 5.65
CA GLN A 357 2.08 -7.02 4.23
C GLN A 357 1.36 -5.70 3.95
N HIS A 358 0.83 -5.03 4.97
CA HIS A 358 0.01 -3.84 4.86
C HIS A 358 0.58 -2.64 5.64
N GLY A 359 1.62 -2.86 6.43
CA GLY A 359 2.12 -1.90 7.39
C GLY A 359 3.30 -1.04 6.92
N GLY A 360 3.77 -0.23 7.86
CA GLY A 360 4.90 0.68 7.69
C GLY A 360 6.22 -0.03 7.39
N LEU A 361 6.40 -1.28 7.84
CA LEU A 361 7.62 -2.04 7.53
C LEU A 361 7.78 -2.26 6.02
N ARG A 362 6.70 -2.60 5.31
CA ARG A 362 6.74 -2.88 3.87
C ARG A 362 6.56 -1.62 3.03
N PHE A 363 5.62 -0.75 3.40
CA PHE A 363 5.20 0.37 2.56
C PHE A 363 5.61 1.74 3.08
N GLY A 364 6.15 1.86 4.30
CA GLY A 364 6.38 3.14 4.94
C GLY A 364 7.56 3.93 4.36
N LEU A 365 8.60 3.26 3.85
CA LEU A 365 9.89 3.86 3.45
C LEU A 365 9.82 5.03 2.43
N PRO A 366 8.90 5.05 1.45
CA PRO A 366 8.74 6.20 0.54
C PRO A 366 8.25 7.48 1.23
N VAL A 367 7.54 7.39 2.36
CA VAL A 367 7.01 8.56 3.08
C VAL A 367 8.11 9.41 3.75
N PRO A 368 9.09 8.88 4.51
CA PRO A 368 10.21 9.66 5.00
C PRO A 368 11.07 10.21 3.84
N LEU A 369 11.19 9.50 2.72
CA LEU A 369 11.82 10.03 1.50
C LEU A 369 11.13 11.32 1.03
N ILE A 370 9.81 11.31 0.87
CA ILE A 370 9.02 12.49 0.49
C ILE A 370 9.16 13.58 1.55
N LEU A 371 9.05 13.22 2.84
CA LEU A 371 9.19 14.15 3.96
C LEU A 371 10.52 14.91 3.93
N PHE A 372 11.64 14.21 3.70
CA PHE A 372 12.96 14.83 3.63
C PHE A 372 13.11 15.73 2.40
N TRP A 373 12.57 15.36 1.26
CA TRP A 373 12.57 16.23 0.07
C TRP A 373 11.73 17.50 0.28
N VAL A 374 10.56 17.35 0.91
CA VAL A 374 9.67 18.47 1.29
C VAL A 374 10.37 19.37 2.32
N ALA A 375 11.01 18.80 3.34
CA ALA A 375 11.80 19.54 4.33
C ALA A 375 12.98 20.27 3.68
N ALA A 376 13.66 19.64 2.72
CA ALA A 376 14.75 20.25 1.95
C ALA A 376 14.29 21.46 1.13
N ALA A 377 13.07 21.42 0.59
CA ALA A 377 12.44 22.56 -0.10
C ALA A 377 12.00 23.66 0.88
N ARG A 378 11.52 23.28 2.08
CA ARG A 378 11.02 24.21 3.10
C ARG A 378 12.13 24.94 3.85
N TYR A 379 13.26 24.28 4.11
CA TYR A 379 14.35 24.78 4.95
C TYR A 379 15.68 24.88 4.19
N PRO A 380 15.90 25.96 3.40
CA PRO A 380 17.09 26.10 2.56
C PRO A 380 18.43 25.96 3.29
N ARG A 381 18.51 26.43 4.56
CA ARG A 381 19.71 26.34 5.39
C ARG A 381 20.12 24.90 5.73
N ALA A 382 19.14 24.01 5.87
CA ALA A 382 19.35 22.59 6.20
C ALA A 382 19.15 21.68 4.97
N ARG A 383 18.98 22.25 3.77
CA ARG A 383 18.67 21.52 2.53
C ARG A 383 19.65 20.38 2.26
N ARG A 384 20.94 20.61 2.49
CA ARG A 384 21.98 19.60 2.28
C ARG A 384 21.75 18.37 3.16
N TRP A 385 21.47 18.58 4.44
CA TRP A 385 21.27 17.49 5.41
C TRP A 385 20.01 16.68 5.10
N PHE A 386 18.90 17.36 4.78
CA PHE A 386 17.69 16.66 4.37
C PHE A 386 17.86 15.89 3.06
N ARG A 387 18.61 16.42 2.08
CA ARG A 387 18.93 15.66 0.86
C ARG A 387 19.84 14.47 1.15
N ILE A 388 20.80 14.59 2.06
CA ILE A 388 21.62 13.43 2.48
C ILE A 388 20.75 12.36 3.14
N ALA A 389 19.90 12.73 4.10
CA ALA A 389 18.97 11.80 4.75
C ALA A 389 18.06 11.13 3.72
N GLY A 390 17.54 11.92 2.77
CA GLY A 390 16.75 11.40 1.69
C GLY A 390 17.51 10.42 0.77
N TRP A 391 18.75 10.73 0.38
CA TRP A 391 19.57 9.80 -0.40
C TRP A 391 19.92 8.54 0.39
N ALA A 392 20.06 8.62 1.71
CA ALA A 392 20.22 7.44 2.55
C ALA A 392 18.98 6.53 2.49
N VAL A 393 17.77 7.11 2.47
CA VAL A 393 16.52 6.33 2.26
C VAL A 393 16.49 5.68 0.87
N VAL A 394 16.92 6.39 -0.18
CA VAL A 394 17.05 5.83 -1.54
C VAL A 394 18.07 4.68 -1.56
N GLY A 395 19.20 4.83 -0.88
CA GLY A 395 20.18 3.76 -0.75
C GLY A 395 19.61 2.55 -0.01
N LEU A 396 19.01 2.78 1.16
CA LEU A 396 18.41 1.74 1.99
C LEU A 396 17.33 0.95 1.25
N SER A 397 16.54 1.60 0.39
CA SER A 397 15.41 0.93 -0.28
C SER A 397 15.82 -0.28 -1.12
N ILE A 398 17.02 -0.28 -1.74
CA ILE A 398 17.46 -1.40 -2.61
C ILE A 398 17.80 -2.67 -1.82
N VAL A 399 18.24 -2.53 -0.56
CA VAL A 399 18.55 -3.66 0.33
C VAL A 399 17.40 -3.95 1.30
N TRP A 400 16.34 -3.16 1.29
CA TRP A 400 15.21 -3.33 2.18
C TRP A 400 14.31 -4.47 1.73
N ALA A 401 13.65 -4.28 0.58
CA ALA A 401 12.79 -5.24 -0.11
C ALA A 401 12.53 -4.72 -1.53
N LEU A 402 12.14 -5.59 -2.47
CA LEU A 402 11.83 -5.19 -3.85
C LEU A 402 10.75 -4.10 -3.89
N GLU A 403 9.69 -4.24 -3.10
CA GLU A 403 8.58 -3.30 -3.04
C GLU A 403 9.01 -1.93 -2.53
N ALA A 404 9.79 -1.91 -1.45
CA ALA A 404 10.33 -0.66 -0.91
C ALA A 404 11.21 0.06 -1.93
N PHE A 405 12.03 -0.69 -2.69
CA PHE A 405 12.81 -0.17 -3.81
C PHE A 405 11.94 0.42 -4.92
N MET A 406 10.92 -0.31 -5.38
CA MET A 406 10.01 0.14 -6.44
C MET A 406 9.26 1.42 -6.04
N TYR A 407 8.69 1.45 -4.83
CA TYR A 407 7.86 2.57 -4.38
C TYR A 407 8.69 3.81 -4.04
N ALA A 408 9.88 3.64 -3.45
CA ALA A 408 10.80 4.75 -3.22
C ALA A 408 11.32 5.33 -4.54
N SER A 409 11.59 4.46 -5.53
CA SER A 409 11.97 4.88 -6.88
C SER A 409 10.84 5.64 -7.58
N GLY A 410 9.59 5.20 -7.43
CA GLY A 410 8.41 5.93 -7.92
C GLY A 410 8.27 7.33 -7.32
N ALA A 411 8.38 7.44 -5.99
CA ALA A 411 8.37 8.71 -5.28
C ALA A 411 9.50 9.65 -5.76
N LEU A 412 10.73 9.12 -5.85
CA LEU A 412 11.89 9.85 -6.33
C LEU A 412 11.70 10.31 -7.77
N ALA A 413 11.26 9.43 -8.67
CA ALA A 413 11.04 9.74 -10.07
C ALA A 413 10.03 10.88 -10.23
N GLY A 414 8.90 10.83 -9.52
CA GLY A 414 7.92 11.92 -9.51
C GLY A 414 8.55 13.27 -9.14
N MET A 415 9.28 13.32 -8.02
CA MET A 415 9.96 14.54 -7.55
C MET A 415 11.04 15.03 -8.52
N LEU A 416 11.85 14.13 -9.09
CA LEU A 416 12.91 14.51 -10.03
C LEU A 416 12.34 14.99 -11.37
N LEU A 417 11.30 14.34 -11.89
CA LEU A 417 10.66 14.73 -13.15
C LEU A 417 10.03 16.12 -13.04
N ILE A 418 9.33 16.42 -11.94
CA ILE A 418 8.73 17.76 -11.77
C ILE A 418 9.80 18.84 -11.57
N GLU A 419 10.85 18.57 -10.79
CA GLU A 419 11.94 19.52 -10.58
C GLU A 419 12.65 19.78 -11.92
N ALA A 420 12.95 18.74 -12.70
CA ALA A 420 13.55 18.86 -14.02
C ALA A 420 12.67 19.63 -15.02
N ALA A 421 11.36 19.41 -14.99
CA ALA A 421 10.40 20.09 -15.86
C ALA A 421 10.31 21.60 -15.56
N LEU A 422 10.59 22.01 -14.32
CA LEU A 422 10.54 23.41 -13.90
C LEU A 422 11.87 24.15 -14.05
N LEU A 423 12.98 23.46 -14.34
CA LEU A 423 14.26 24.10 -14.62
C LEU A 423 14.21 24.88 -15.94
N PRO A 424 14.78 26.11 -15.99
CA PRO A 424 14.81 26.91 -17.21
C PRO A 424 15.69 26.29 -18.30
N GLU A 425 16.86 25.76 -17.94
CA GLU A 425 17.83 25.16 -18.86
C GLU A 425 18.57 23.97 -18.22
N GLY A 426 19.25 23.16 -19.03
CA GLY A 426 20.11 22.07 -18.52
C GLY A 426 19.37 20.90 -17.89
N ARG A 427 18.04 20.77 -18.09
CA ARG A 427 17.17 19.74 -17.51
C ARG A 427 17.75 18.32 -17.60
N MET A 428 18.24 17.92 -18.78
CA MET A 428 18.75 16.56 -19.00
C MET A 428 20.05 16.32 -18.24
N ARG A 429 20.98 17.29 -18.27
CA ARG A 429 22.23 17.21 -17.50
C ARG A 429 21.96 17.15 -16.00
N TRP A 430 20.99 17.93 -15.52
CA TRP A 430 20.58 17.88 -14.12
C TRP A 430 19.98 16.51 -13.77
N LEU A 431 19.07 15.99 -14.59
CA LEU A 431 18.41 14.70 -14.38
C LEU A 431 19.41 13.55 -14.36
N VAL A 432 20.32 13.50 -15.35
CA VAL A 432 21.41 12.50 -15.40
C VAL A 432 22.22 12.53 -14.11
N ARG A 433 22.58 13.70 -13.59
CA ARG A 433 23.29 13.81 -12.31
C ARG A 433 22.47 13.29 -11.13
N GLN A 434 21.16 13.51 -11.10
CA GLN A 434 20.31 12.95 -10.03
C GLN A 434 20.21 11.42 -10.12
N VAL A 435 20.13 10.87 -11.33
CA VAL A 435 20.18 9.42 -11.56
C VAL A 435 21.52 8.86 -11.09
N LEU A 436 22.64 9.52 -11.40
CA LEU A 436 23.95 9.12 -10.89
C LEU A 436 24.02 9.14 -9.35
N TYR A 437 23.36 10.09 -8.69
CA TYR A 437 23.26 10.09 -7.22
C TYR A 437 22.41 8.93 -6.68
N ALA A 438 21.31 8.58 -7.34
CA ALA A 438 20.51 7.42 -6.96
C ALA A 438 21.32 6.13 -7.09
N VAL A 439 21.98 5.93 -8.24
CA VAL A 439 22.86 4.78 -8.48
C VAL A 439 23.99 4.74 -7.46
N ALA A 440 24.64 5.87 -7.17
CA ALA A 440 25.69 5.92 -6.15
C ALA A 440 25.16 5.56 -4.75
N ALA A 441 23.96 6.02 -4.38
CA ALA A 441 23.34 5.67 -3.11
C ALA A 441 23.05 4.16 -3.02
N TRP A 442 22.54 3.55 -4.09
CA TRP A 442 22.31 2.11 -4.16
C TRP A 442 23.60 1.30 -4.07
N VAL A 443 24.63 1.68 -4.84
CA VAL A 443 25.93 1.01 -4.82
C VAL A 443 26.57 1.10 -3.43
N VAL A 444 26.49 2.27 -2.77
CA VAL A 444 26.99 2.43 -1.40
C VAL A 444 26.22 1.54 -0.42
N ALA A 445 24.90 1.48 -0.51
CA ALA A 445 24.09 0.64 0.38
C ALA A 445 24.37 -0.86 0.16
N LEU A 446 24.44 -1.31 -1.10
CA LEU A 446 24.82 -2.69 -1.45
C LEU A 446 26.22 -3.03 -0.97
N PHE A 447 27.18 -2.11 -1.13
CA PHE A 447 28.55 -2.31 -0.65
C PHE A 447 28.62 -2.40 0.86
N VAL A 448 27.97 -1.48 1.59
CA VAL A 448 27.90 -1.51 3.06
C VAL A 448 27.24 -2.79 3.53
N PHE A 449 26.14 -3.20 2.89
CA PHE A 449 25.46 -4.45 3.19
C PHE A 449 26.38 -5.66 2.95
N ALA A 450 27.02 -5.76 1.79
CA ALA A 450 27.92 -6.87 1.47
C ALA A 450 29.12 -6.96 2.43
N VAL A 451 29.70 -5.82 2.82
CA VAL A 451 30.78 -5.78 3.83
C VAL A 451 30.26 -6.20 5.20
N ALA A 452 29.09 -5.75 5.60
CA ALA A 452 28.48 -6.13 6.87
C ALA A 452 28.18 -7.64 6.93
N THR A 453 27.57 -8.19 5.87
CA THR A 453 27.32 -9.64 5.74
C THR A 453 28.62 -10.43 5.74
N LEU A 454 29.67 -9.97 5.06
CA LEU A 454 30.98 -10.65 5.08
C LEU A 454 31.62 -10.65 6.46
N ILE A 455 31.50 -9.55 7.21
CA ILE A 455 32.07 -9.44 8.56
C ILE A 455 31.33 -10.34 9.55
N TRP A 456 30.00 -10.43 9.45
CA TRP A 456 29.17 -11.13 10.44
C TRP A 456 28.84 -12.57 10.05
N GLY A 457 28.46 -12.82 8.79
CA GLY A 457 28.13 -14.15 8.27
C GLY A 457 29.31 -14.89 7.62
N GLY A 458 30.50 -14.30 7.55
CA GLY A 458 31.69 -14.96 7.00
C GLY A 458 31.71 -15.15 5.47
N ALA A 459 30.62 -14.83 4.79
CA ALA A 459 30.48 -14.93 3.33
C ALA A 459 29.85 -13.67 2.72
N LEU A 460 30.02 -13.51 1.39
CA LEU A 460 29.32 -12.46 0.65
C LEU A 460 27.84 -12.83 0.49
N PRO A 461 26.91 -11.86 0.46
CA PRO A 461 25.49 -12.15 0.27
C PRO A 461 25.21 -12.72 -1.11
N ASP A 462 24.52 -13.85 -1.17
CA ASP A 462 24.01 -14.46 -2.39
C ASP A 462 22.61 -13.92 -2.74
N TRP A 463 22.59 -12.86 -3.54
CA TRP A 463 21.36 -12.32 -4.11
C TRP A 463 20.64 -13.30 -5.05
N GLY A 464 21.31 -14.34 -5.54
CA GLY A 464 20.72 -15.42 -6.32
C GLY A 464 19.60 -16.15 -5.58
N LEU A 465 19.73 -16.34 -4.26
CA LEU A 465 18.69 -16.92 -3.41
C LEU A 465 17.42 -16.05 -3.43
N TYR A 466 17.57 -14.76 -3.17
CA TYR A 466 16.45 -13.81 -3.16
C TYR A 466 15.81 -13.65 -4.54
N LEU A 467 16.62 -13.59 -5.61
CA LEU A 467 16.12 -13.48 -6.98
C LEU A 467 15.41 -14.74 -7.45
N THR A 468 15.85 -15.92 -7.00
CA THR A 468 15.14 -17.20 -7.25
C THR A 468 13.79 -17.17 -6.57
N TYR A 469 13.75 -16.75 -5.30
CA TYR A 469 12.50 -16.59 -4.56
C TYR A 469 11.55 -15.61 -5.28
N LEU A 470 12.03 -14.44 -5.66
CA LEU A 470 11.23 -13.46 -6.39
C LEU A 470 10.77 -13.98 -7.75
N ARG A 471 11.59 -14.73 -8.48
CA ARG A 471 11.20 -15.33 -9.76
C ARG A 471 10.06 -16.32 -9.56
N ASP A 472 10.21 -17.23 -8.61
CA ASP A 472 9.25 -18.32 -8.42
C ASP A 472 7.94 -17.79 -7.81
N PHE A 473 8.01 -16.74 -7.00
CA PHE A 473 6.83 -16.08 -6.40
C PHE A 473 6.18 -14.99 -7.28
N LEU A 474 6.90 -14.29 -8.15
CA LEU A 474 6.32 -13.24 -9.03
C LEU A 474 6.00 -13.74 -10.45
N ALA A 475 6.69 -14.78 -10.92
CA ALA A 475 6.60 -15.26 -12.30
C ALA A 475 6.45 -16.78 -12.41
N GLY A 476 6.43 -17.52 -11.30
CA GLY A 476 6.21 -18.97 -11.26
C GLY A 476 4.83 -19.34 -10.71
N ASP A 477 4.55 -20.65 -10.64
CA ASP A 477 3.23 -21.23 -10.31
C ASP A 477 2.69 -20.84 -8.92
N VAL A 478 3.56 -20.41 -7.99
CA VAL A 478 3.18 -19.92 -6.65
C VAL A 478 2.63 -18.49 -6.72
N GLY A 479 3.14 -17.70 -7.67
CA GLY A 479 2.69 -16.34 -7.95
C GLY A 479 1.26 -16.26 -8.49
N ASP A 480 0.69 -17.38 -8.94
CA ASP A 480 -0.67 -17.48 -9.43
C ASP A 480 -1.74 -17.34 -8.32
N LEU A 481 -1.35 -17.23 -7.04
CA LEU A 481 -2.22 -16.75 -5.95
C LEU A 481 -2.47 -15.23 -6.03
N THR A 482 -2.97 -14.79 -7.18
CA THR A 482 -3.58 -13.47 -7.40
C THR A 482 -5.09 -13.62 -7.53
N TYR A 483 -5.80 -12.50 -7.47
CA TYR A 483 -7.25 -12.48 -7.54
C TYR A 483 -7.69 -11.60 -8.70
N ASP A 484 -8.86 -11.89 -9.28
CA ASP A 484 -9.43 -11.04 -10.33
C ASP A 484 -9.90 -9.71 -9.70
N VAL A 485 -9.69 -8.57 -10.38
CA VAL A 485 -10.26 -7.29 -9.95
C VAL A 485 -11.78 -7.36 -10.11
N PRO A 486 -12.55 -7.14 -9.03
CA PRO A 486 -14.00 -7.08 -9.16
C PRO A 486 -14.40 -5.98 -10.16
N ASP A 487 -15.31 -6.30 -11.09
CA ASP A 487 -15.84 -5.38 -12.13
C ASP A 487 -16.14 -3.96 -11.63
N TRP A 488 -16.57 -3.85 -10.37
CA TRP A 488 -16.99 -2.62 -9.72
C TRP A 488 -16.23 -2.38 -8.42
N SER A 489 -14.91 -2.59 -8.45
CA SER A 489 -14.04 -2.36 -7.29
C SER A 489 -13.82 -0.86 -7.04
N PRO A 490 -13.87 -0.40 -5.77
CA PRO A 490 -13.39 0.94 -5.41
C PRO A 490 -11.90 1.14 -5.73
N GLY A 491 -11.13 0.07 -5.91
CA GLY A 491 -9.72 0.15 -6.33
C GLY A 491 -9.56 0.86 -7.68
N LEU A 492 -10.44 0.58 -8.66
CA LEU A 492 -10.43 1.26 -9.96
C LEU A 492 -10.60 2.78 -9.82
N THR A 493 -11.40 3.21 -8.85
CA THR A 493 -11.58 4.62 -8.51
C THR A 493 -10.30 5.23 -7.94
N VAL A 494 -9.60 4.52 -7.06
CA VAL A 494 -8.30 4.96 -6.50
C VAL A 494 -7.24 5.08 -7.61
N GLY A 495 -7.15 4.10 -8.51
CA GLY A 495 -6.25 4.14 -9.67
C GLY A 495 -6.54 5.33 -10.59
N PHE A 496 -7.82 5.57 -10.90
CA PHE A 496 -8.22 6.74 -11.68
C PHE A 496 -7.92 8.06 -10.95
N ALA A 497 -8.07 8.12 -9.63
CA ALA A 497 -7.75 9.32 -8.87
C ALA A 497 -6.24 9.62 -8.88
N TYR A 498 -5.37 8.60 -8.86
CA TYR A 498 -3.93 8.77 -9.08
C TYR A 498 -3.61 9.29 -10.47
N LEU A 499 -4.28 8.75 -11.50
CA LEU A 499 -4.17 9.22 -12.88
C LEU A 499 -4.54 10.72 -12.97
N VAL A 500 -5.67 11.12 -12.37
CA VAL A 500 -6.12 12.52 -12.33
C VAL A 500 -5.12 13.41 -11.59
N ALA A 501 -4.59 12.97 -10.45
CA ALA A 501 -3.60 13.74 -9.69
C ALA A 501 -2.32 13.99 -10.50
N ALA A 502 -1.84 12.99 -11.23
CA ALA A 502 -0.66 13.11 -12.09
C ALA A 502 -0.92 13.95 -13.35
N ILE A 503 -2.09 13.81 -13.98
CA ILE A 503 -2.55 14.68 -15.08
C ILE A 503 -2.61 16.14 -14.62
N ALA A 504 -3.23 16.39 -13.47
CA ALA A 504 -3.33 17.74 -12.90
C ALA A 504 -1.96 18.35 -12.69
N LEU A 505 -0.99 17.60 -12.17
CA LEU A 505 0.37 18.06 -11.97
C LEU A 505 1.09 18.34 -13.30
N ALA A 506 1.02 17.41 -14.26
CA ALA A 506 1.67 17.54 -15.56
C ALA A 506 1.11 18.72 -16.38
N VAL A 507 -0.22 18.85 -16.46
CA VAL A 507 -0.87 19.96 -17.15
C VAL A 507 -0.54 21.29 -16.48
N THR A 508 -0.51 21.34 -15.15
CA THR A 508 -0.12 22.56 -14.41
C THR A 508 1.34 22.92 -14.66
N ALA A 509 2.25 21.94 -14.74
CA ALA A 509 3.65 22.19 -15.08
C ALA A 509 3.82 22.76 -16.49
N ILE A 510 2.99 22.33 -17.44
CA ILE A 510 3.01 22.84 -18.82
C ILE A 510 2.40 24.24 -18.91
N ARG A 511 1.24 24.47 -18.28
CA ARG A 511 0.44 25.71 -18.48
C ARG A 511 0.71 26.81 -17.46
N LYS A 512 1.15 26.47 -16.26
CA LYS A 512 1.44 27.42 -15.17
C LYS A 512 2.73 27.04 -14.42
N PRO A 513 3.88 26.92 -15.11
CA PRO A 513 5.15 26.55 -14.46
C PRO A 513 5.56 27.56 -13.38
N ASP A 514 5.33 28.86 -13.57
CA ASP A 514 5.67 29.89 -12.59
C ASP A 514 4.84 29.78 -11.31
N TRP A 515 3.59 29.34 -11.43
CA TRP A 515 2.72 29.10 -10.28
C TRP A 515 3.23 27.95 -9.40
N LEU A 516 3.80 26.90 -10.02
CA LEU A 516 4.47 25.81 -9.31
C LEU A 516 5.83 26.24 -8.75
N ARG A 517 6.64 27.00 -9.51
CA ARG A 517 7.93 27.54 -9.02
C ARG A 517 7.75 28.42 -7.80
N ALA A 518 6.64 29.15 -7.71
CA ALA A 518 6.28 29.94 -6.53
C ALA A 518 5.89 29.08 -5.30
N ARG A 519 5.62 27.79 -5.49
CA ARG A 519 5.13 26.85 -4.46
C ARG A 519 5.97 25.57 -4.39
N PRO A 520 7.31 25.68 -4.30
CA PRO A 520 8.21 24.54 -4.51
C PRO A 520 7.94 23.39 -3.53
N VAL A 521 7.56 23.70 -2.29
CA VAL A 521 7.30 22.69 -1.26
C VAL A 521 6.07 21.83 -1.59
N ALA A 522 4.97 22.46 -1.99
CA ALA A 522 3.74 21.76 -2.35
C ALA A 522 3.91 20.99 -3.68
N THR A 523 4.65 21.56 -4.64
CA THR A 523 4.95 20.90 -5.91
C THR A 523 5.76 19.62 -5.70
N VAL A 524 6.81 19.65 -4.87
CA VAL A 524 7.61 18.46 -4.55
C VAL A 524 6.77 17.42 -3.80
N ALA A 525 5.94 17.84 -2.84
CA ALA A 525 5.05 16.94 -2.11
C ALA A 525 4.06 16.23 -3.06
N LEU A 526 3.36 16.97 -3.91
CA LEU A 526 2.41 16.42 -4.88
C LEU A 526 3.08 15.43 -5.84
N ALA A 527 4.28 15.76 -6.32
CA ALA A 527 5.00 14.91 -7.26
C ALA A 527 5.49 13.61 -6.60
N GLY A 528 6.01 13.69 -5.37
CA GLY A 528 6.41 12.52 -4.60
C GLY A 528 5.22 11.62 -4.26
N LEU A 529 4.10 12.19 -3.83
CA LEU A 529 2.89 11.43 -3.50
C LEU A 529 2.24 10.81 -4.74
N ALA A 530 2.22 11.51 -5.88
CA ALA A 530 1.71 10.96 -7.13
C ALA A 530 2.61 9.82 -7.65
N GLY A 531 3.93 10.01 -7.67
CA GLY A 531 4.87 8.98 -8.10
C GLY A 531 4.84 7.74 -7.19
N TYR A 532 4.77 7.96 -5.88
CA TYR A 532 4.59 6.89 -4.90
C TYR A 532 3.26 6.16 -5.10
N GLY A 533 2.16 6.91 -5.18
CA GLY A 533 0.82 6.36 -5.31
C GLY A 533 0.59 5.54 -6.58
N ILE A 534 1.12 5.99 -7.73
CA ILE A 534 1.05 5.24 -9.00
C ILE A 534 1.76 3.89 -8.86
N LEU A 535 2.99 3.88 -8.33
CA LEU A 535 3.75 2.64 -8.19
C LEU A 535 3.16 1.74 -7.10
N LEU A 536 2.69 2.31 -5.99
CA LEU A 536 2.02 1.57 -4.92
C LEU A 536 0.71 0.93 -5.41
N TYR A 537 0.01 1.56 -6.36
CA TYR A 537 -1.19 1.00 -6.99
C TYR A 537 -0.91 -0.33 -7.70
N SER A 538 0.33 -0.59 -8.15
CA SER A 538 0.68 -1.90 -8.73
C SER A 538 0.54 -3.05 -7.71
N TYR A 539 0.53 -2.75 -6.40
CA TYR A 539 0.24 -3.76 -5.37
C TYR A 539 -1.23 -4.18 -5.40
N PHE A 540 -2.14 -3.22 -5.57
CA PHE A 540 -3.56 -3.53 -5.76
C PHE A 540 -3.79 -4.19 -7.12
N ASP A 541 -3.10 -3.76 -8.17
CA ASP A 541 -3.14 -4.42 -9.48
C ASP A 541 -2.77 -5.90 -9.38
N ASN A 542 -1.77 -6.26 -8.56
CA ASN A 542 -1.34 -7.65 -8.36
C ASN A 542 -2.20 -8.46 -7.37
N ARG A 543 -2.79 -7.81 -6.36
CA ARG A 543 -3.54 -8.52 -5.30
C ARG A 543 -5.04 -8.45 -5.50
N SER A 544 -5.58 -7.40 -6.08
CA SER A 544 -6.99 -7.20 -6.45
C SER A 544 -8.03 -7.33 -5.33
N LEU A 545 -7.58 -7.46 -4.07
CA LEU A 545 -8.46 -7.62 -2.91
C LEU A 545 -8.96 -6.28 -2.36
N PRO A 546 -10.25 -6.15 -2.00
CA PRO A 546 -10.80 -4.92 -1.46
C PRO A 546 -10.10 -4.40 -0.20
N HIS A 547 -9.63 -5.29 0.67
CA HIS A 547 -8.93 -4.90 1.90
C HIS A 547 -7.58 -4.22 1.63
N VAL A 548 -7.02 -4.30 0.41
CA VAL A 548 -5.77 -3.65 0.04
C VAL A 548 -5.94 -2.14 -0.20
N ILE A 549 -7.15 -1.73 -0.58
CA ILE A 549 -7.46 -0.35 -1.00
C ILE A 549 -7.08 0.69 0.07
N PRO A 550 -7.41 0.52 1.36
CA PRO A 550 -6.92 1.37 2.43
C PRO A 550 -5.41 1.65 2.43
N TYR A 551 -4.58 0.61 2.25
CA TYR A 551 -3.11 0.73 2.34
C TYR A 551 -2.52 1.54 1.20
N ILE A 552 -3.10 1.41 0.02
CA ILE A 552 -2.63 2.13 -1.16
C ILE A 552 -3.18 3.55 -1.27
N SER A 553 -4.03 4.00 -0.33
CA SER A 553 -4.80 5.25 -0.47
C SER A 553 -4.23 6.45 0.31
N LEU A 554 -3.29 6.25 1.24
CA LEU A 554 -2.70 7.36 1.99
C LEU A 554 -2.09 8.43 1.07
N PRO A 555 -1.27 8.10 0.05
CA PRO A 555 -0.69 9.12 -0.84
C PRO A 555 -1.76 9.90 -1.61
N LEU A 556 -2.85 9.25 -1.99
CA LEU A 556 -4.00 9.87 -2.64
C LEU A 556 -4.68 10.88 -1.72
N VAL A 557 -5.01 10.49 -0.48
CA VAL A 557 -5.69 11.36 0.48
C VAL A 557 -4.86 12.63 0.77
N LEU A 558 -3.54 12.47 0.94
CA LEU A 558 -2.63 13.61 1.10
C LEU A 558 -2.57 14.49 -0.17
N SER A 559 -2.57 13.89 -1.36
CA SER A 559 -2.58 14.61 -2.64
C SER A 559 -3.86 15.42 -2.84
N VAL A 560 -5.03 14.84 -2.50
CA VAL A 560 -6.33 15.52 -2.55
C VAL A 560 -6.34 16.72 -1.60
N ALA A 561 -5.83 16.58 -0.38
CA ALA A 561 -5.74 17.67 0.58
C ALA A 561 -4.84 18.82 0.08
N LEU A 562 -3.70 18.49 -0.55
CA LEU A 562 -2.81 19.48 -1.15
C LEU A 562 -3.46 20.20 -2.33
N TRP A 563 -4.10 19.48 -3.26
CA TRP A 563 -4.80 20.09 -4.38
C TRP A 563 -5.96 20.97 -3.92
N LEU A 564 -6.75 20.50 -2.96
CA LEU A 564 -7.85 21.27 -2.39
C LEU A 564 -7.33 22.55 -1.71
N TRP A 565 -6.26 22.46 -0.93
CA TRP A 565 -5.62 23.63 -0.31
C TRP A 565 -5.15 24.64 -1.37
N LEU A 566 -4.49 24.17 -2.43
CA LEU A 566 -4.02 25.03 -3.52
C LEU A 566 -5.17 25.75 -4.23
N VAL A 567 -6.29 25.05 -4.46
CA VAL A 567 -7.51 25.64 -5.05
C VAL A 567 -8.15 26.68 -4.13
N ILE A 568 -8.17 26.43 -2.82
CA ILE A 568 -8.78 27.34 -1.83
C ILE A 568 -7.93 28.59 -1.60
N GLU A 569 -6.60 28.47 -1.56
CA GLU A 569 -5.68 29.57 -1.26
C GLU A 569 -5.42 30.46 -2.48
N ASP A 570 -5.58 29.94 -3.70
CA ASP A 570 -5.36 30.70 -4.93
C ASP A 570 -6.48 31.72 -5.18
N ARG A 571 -6.13 33.00 -5.02
CA ARG A 571 -7.04 34.14 -5.22
C ARG A 571 -7.54 34.29 -6.66
N SER A 572 -6.87 33.67 -7.64
CA SER A 572 -7.34 33.65 -9.02
C SER A 572 -8.51 32.68 -9.25
N VAL A 573 -8.76 31.76 -8.31
CA VAL A 573 -9.90 30.85 -8.38
C VAL A 573 -11.15 31.55 -7.82
N PRO A 574 -12.26 31.62 -8.58
CA PRO A 574 -13.50 32.19 -8.08
C PRO A 574 -13.96 31.48 -6.81
N ARG A 575 -14.39 32.26 -5.79
CA ARG A 575 -14.81 31.69 -4.50
C ARG A 575 -15.86 30.59 -4.62
N ARG A 576 -16.81 30.74 -5.57
CA ARG A 576 -17.83 29.71 -5.86
C ARG A 576 -17.22 28.39 -6.33
N ALA A 577 -16.19 28.43 -7.17
CA ALA A 577 -15.50 27.25 -7.65
C ALA A 577 -14.71 26.57 -6.53
N ALA A 578 -14.01 27.34 -5.68
CA ALA A 578 -13.33 26.80 -4.50
C ALA A 578 -14.31 26.14 -3.52
N THR A 579 -15.47 26.75 -3.28
CA THR A 579 -16.55 26.17 -2.48
C THR A 579 -17.12 24.89 -3.10
N ALA A 580 -17.30 24.84 -4.42
CA ALA A 580 -17.75 23.64 -5.11
C ALA A 580 -16.73 22.49 -5.02
N ALA A 581 -15.43 22.79 -5.19
CA ALA A 581 -14.36 21.80 -5.02
C ALA A 581 -14.33 21.24 -3.60
N LEU A 582 -14.44 22.10 -2.59
CA LEU A 582 -14.58 21.68 -1.18
C LEU A 582 -15.82 20.80 -0.98
N GLY A 583 -16.96 21.17 -1.58
CA GLY A 583 -18.20 20.41 -1.49
C GLY A 583 -18.08 19.00 -2.08
N VAL A 584 -17.42 18.86 -3.24
CA VAL A 584 -17.17 17.55 -3.86
C VAL A 584 -16.27 16.70 -2.97
N VAL A 585 -15.16 17.25 -2.46
CA VAL A 585 -14.25 16.49 -1.57
C VAL A 585 -14.96 16.05 -0.28
N LEU A 586 -15.76 16.92 0.32
CA LEU A 586 -16.54 16.60 1.51
C LEU A 586 -17.63 15.56 1.22
N ALA A 587 -18.29 15.61 0.05
CA ALA A 587 -19.27 14.61 -0.35
C ALA A 587 -18.63 13.24 -0.57
N VAL A 588 -17.48 13.17 -1.23
CA VAL A 588 -16.69 11.92 -1.36
C VAL A 588 -16.28 11.41 0.03
N THR A 589 -15.83 12.30 0.92
CA THR A 589 -15.47 11.95 2.30
C THR A 589 -16.68 11.36 3.05
N ALA A 590 -17.85 11.99 2.95
CA ALA A 590 -19.07 11.51 3.58
C ALA A 590 -19.47 10.13 3.04
N LEU A 591 -19.37 9.91 1.73
CA LEU A 591 -19.61 8.61 1.11
C LEU A 591 -18.62 7.56 1.65
N SER A 592 -17.32 7.82 1.61
CA SER A 592 -16.30 6.88 2.09
C SER A 592 -16.45 6.55 3.57
N VAL A 593 -16.75 7.54 4.43
CA VAL A 593 -17.02 7.30 5.85
C VAL A 593 -18.28 6.46 6.02
N SER A 594 -19.36 6.76 5.29
CA SER A 594 -20.62 6.01 5.39
C SER A 594 -20.48 4.54 5.00
N THR A 595 -19.53 4.20 4.14
CA THR A 595 -19.28 2.81 3.73
C THR A 595 -18.50 1.99 4.74
N VAL A 596 -17.81 2.63 5.69
CA VAL A 596 -16.87 1.94 6.60
C VAL A 596 -17.16 2.15 8.08
N MET A 597 -17.92 3.17 8.44
CA MET A 597 -18.12 3.57 9.83
C MET A 597 -18.70 2.47 10.73
N PRO A 598 -19.63 1.59 10.27
CA PRO A 598 -20.11 0.48 11.09
C PRO A 598 -18.98 -0.41 11.61
N ASN A 599 -17.99 -0.73 10.77
CA ASN A 599 -16.84 -1.57 11.15
C ASN A 599 -15.76 -0.76 11.88
N ALA A 600 -15.59 0.52 11.52
CA ALA A 600 -14.57 1.38 12.10
C ALA A 600 -14.80 1.67 13.60
N ALA A 601 -16.05 1.66 14.06
CA ALA A 601 -16.38 1.94 15.46
C ALA A 601 -15.79 0.88 16.41
N ASP A 602 -15.86 -0.39 16.03
CA ASP A 602 -15.36 -1.50 16.85
C ASP A 602 -13.82 -1.46 16.95
N ARG A 603 -13.16 -1.21 15.81
CA ARG A 603 -11.69 -1.12 15.71
C ARG A 603 -11.14 0.13 16.40
N ALA A 604 -11.86 1.25 16.40
CA ALA A 604 -11.46 2.42 17.16
C ALA A 604 -11.31 2.10 18.67
N GLY A 605 -12.16 1.21 19.20
CA GLY A 605 -12.12 0.74 20.59
C GLY A 605 -10.89 -0.11 20.95
N THR A 606 -10.21 -0.70 19.97
CA THR A 606 -8.98 -1.48 20.18
C THR A 606 -7.70 -0.67 20.04
N SER A 607 -7.79 0.60 19.63
CA SER A 607 -6.62 1.47 19.43
C SER A 607 -5.90 1.86 20.74
N MET A 608 -4.61 2.18 20.65
CA MET A 608 -3.81 2.72 21.76
C MET A 608 -4.44 4.00 22.34
N LEU A 609 -5.02 4.84 21.49
CA LEU A 609 -5.75 6.04 21.92
C LEU A 609 -6.94 5.67 22.81
N ALA A 610 -7.75 4.68 22.44
CA ALA A 610 -8.87 4.23 23.26
C ALA A 610 -8.41 3.69 24.62
N TYR A 611 -7.27 2.98 24.67
CA TYR A 611 -6.67 2.49 25.91
C TYR A 611 -6.08 3.61 26.78
N ALA A 612 -5.65 4.72 26.16
CA ALA A 612 -5.13 5.89 26.86
C ALA A 612 -6.21 6.85 27.39
N LEU A 613 -7.43 6.81 26.84
CA LEU A 613 -8.52 7.70 27.24
C LEU A 613 -9.10 7.33 28.61
N PRO A 614 -9.60 8.31 29.40
CA PRO A 614 -10.30 8.03 30.65
C PRO A 614 -11.48 7.08 30.44
N GLY A 615 -11.53 5.98 31.19
CA GLY A 615 -12.54 4.93 31.06
C GLY A 615 -12.14 3.77 30.14
N GLY A 616 -10.99 3.82 29.47
CA GLY A 616 -10.40 2.70 28.73
C GLY A 616 -9.75 1.64 29.62
N LYS A 617 -9.27 0.55 29.02
CA LYS A 617 -8.63 -0.60 29.70
C LYS A 617 -7.19 -0.34 30.20
N SER A 618 -6.71 0.92 30.18
CA SER A 618 -5.33 1.33 30.50
C SER A 618 -4.27 0.87 29.48
N LEU A 619 -3.28 1.72 29.21
CA LEU A 619 -2.16 1.39 28.32
C LEU A 619 -1.33 0.22 28.82
N SER A 620 -1.19 0.06 30.14
CA SER A 620 -0.42 -1.03 30.75
C SER A 620 -1.00 -2.39 30.34
N ASP A 621 -2.33 -2.54 30.38
CA ASP A 621 -2.98 -3.80 30.00
C ASP A 621 -2.85 -4.06 28.50
N GLY A 622 -2.92 -3.01 27.67
CA GLY A 622 -2.70 -3.11 26.22
C GLY A 622 -1.28 -3.60 25.89
N PHE A 623 -0.26 -2.98 26.49
CA PHE A 623 1.13 -3.43 26.33
C PHE A 623 1.35 -4.83 26.89
N GLN A 624 0.76 -5.16 28.05
CA GLN A 624 0.85 -6.50 28.63
C GLN A 624 0.29 -7.57 27.68
N ARG A 625 -0.82 -7.28 27.00
CA ARG A 625 -1.44 -8.18 26.00
C ARG A 625 -0.58 -8.32 24.74
N LEU A 626 0.09 -7.27 24.30
CA LEU A 626 1.02 -7.34 23.15
C LEU A 626 2.32 -8.08 23.51
N TRP A 627 2.82 -7.91 24.73
CA TRP A 627 4.03 -8.58 25.19
C TRP A 627 3.81 -10.06 25.52
N ASN A 628 2.60 -10.40 25.95
CA ASN A 628 2.18 -11.76 26.29
C ASN A 628 0.89 -12.07 25.52
N PRO A 629 0.97 -12.24 24.18
CA PRO A 629 -0.21 -12.58 23.40
C PRO A 629 -0.77 -13.94 23.87
N PRO A 630 -2.07 -14.19 23.69
CA PRO A 630 -2.62 -15.50 23.94
C PRO A 630 -1.96 -16.54 23.02
N GLU A 631 -2.04 -17.81 23.40
CA GLU A 631 -1.55 -18.91 22.57
C GLU A 631 -2.31 -18.93 21.23
N LEU A 632 -1.57 -18.78 20.12
CA LEU A 632 -2.13 -18.71 18.76
C LEU A 632 -2.30 -20.10 18.13
N LYS A 633 -1.46 -21.05 18.55
CA LYS A 633 -1.48 -22.45 18.12
C LYS A 633 -1.42 -23.33 19.35
N ALA A 634 -2.44 -24.16 19.54
CA ALA A 634 -2.53 -25.05 20.69
C ALA A 634 -1.30 -25.96 20.79
N GLY A 635 -0.68 -26.00 21.96
CA GLY A 635 0.53 -26.79 22.25
C GLY A 635 1.84 -26.04 22.03
N ALA A 636 1.82 -24.78 21.59
CA ALA A 636 3.03 -23.99 21.45
C ALA A 636 3.71 -23.74 22.81
N SER A 637 2.92 -23.47 23.85
CA SER A 637 3.42 -23.26 25.21
C SER A 637 4.01 -24.55 25.80
N ASP A 638 3.30 -25.68 25.60
CA ASP A 638 3.76 -27.01 26.04
C ASP A 638 5.07 -27.38 25.33
N GLY A 639 5.19 -27.09 24.03
CA GLY A 639 6.41 -27.33 23.26
C GLY A 639 7.59 -26.50 23.75
N ALA A 640 7.38 -25.22 24.04
CA ALA A 640 8.42 -24.35 24.61
C ALA A 640 8.87 -24.88 25.98
N GLU A 641 7.94 -25.28 26.85
CA GLU A 641 8.26 -25.88 28.15
C GLU A 641 9.04 -27.21 28.00
N LEU A 642 8.71 -28.03 27.00
CA LEU A 642 9.46 -29.25 26.70
C LEU A 642 10.90 -28.94 26.26
N LEU A 643 11.09 -27.93 25.40
CA LEU A 643 12.43 -27.50 24.99
C LEU A 643 13.26 -26.99 26.18
N ASP A 644 12.66 -26.21 27.07
CA ASP A 644 13.33 -25.70 28.27
C ASP A 644 13.68 -26.81 29.26
N ARG A 645 12.81 -27.82 29.38
CA ARG A 645 13.02 -28.93 30.32
C ARG A 645 14.04 -29.94 29.82
N TYR A 646 13.99 -30.31 28.53
CA TYR A 646 14.78 -31.42 27.98
C TYR A 646 16.00 -30.98 27.17
N LEU A 647 15.99 -29.76 26.64
CA LEU A 647 17.10 -29.18 25.88
C LEU A 647 17.54 -27.82 26.49
N PRO A 648 17.85 -27.73 27.81
CA PRO A 648 18.12 -26.45 28.45
C PRO A 648 19.40 -25.78 27.91
N GLY A 649 19.36 -24.47 27.74
CA GLY A 649 20.53 -23.65 27.40
C GLY A 649 20.99 -23.71 25.95
N GLN A 650 20.19 -24.29 25.06
CA GLN A 650 20.43 -24.27 23.62
C GLN A 650 19.83 -23.01 22.98
N GLU A 651 20.59 -22.37 22.08
CA GLU A 651 20.15 -21.22 21.27
C GLU A 651 19.37 -21.68 20.02
N ALA A 652 19.62 -22.91 19.56
CA ALA A 652 18.86 -23.55 18.49
C ALA A 652 18.49 -24.99 18.88
N SER A 653 17.32 -25.46 18.43
CA SER A 653 16.87 -26.83 18.69
C SER A 653 16.22 -27.43 17.44
N PRO A 654 16.37 -28.74 17.18
CA PRO A 654 15.73 -29.36 16.04
C PRO A 654 14.25 -29.57 16.38
N VAL A 655 13.38 -28.92 15.60
CA VAL A 655 11.92 -28.98 15.78
C VAL A 655 11.26 -29.30 14.45
N LEU A 656 10.47 -30.37 14.42
CA LEU A 656 9.65 -30.79 13.27
C LEU A 656 8.22 -31.10 13.73
N THR A 657 7.34 -30.11 13.64
CA THR A 657 5.90 -30.25 13.95
C THR A 657 5.07 -29.79 12.76
N VAL A 658 3.74 -29.89 12.83
CA VAL A 658 2.88 -29.22 11.84
C VAL A 658 3.27 -27.74 11.66
N PRO A 659 3.21 -27.20 10.43
CA PRO A 659 3.61 -25.83 10.15
C PRO A 659 2.93 -24.77 11.02
N ASP A 660 3.65 -23.67 11.23
CA ASP A 660 3.38 -22.57 12.17
C ASP A 660 3.53 -22.95 13.66
N LEU A 661 3.28 -24.20 14.06
CA LEU A 661 3.44 -24.62 15.45
C LEU A 661 4.91 -24.63 15.86
N ASP A 662 5.79 -25.07 14.96
CA ASP A 662 7.24 -25.08 15.12
C ASP A 662 7.78 -23.67 15.39
N ASN A 663 7.41 -22.72 14.53
CA ASN A 663 7.79 -21.32 14.64
C ASN A 663 7.26 -20.68 15.94
N ASN A 664 6.00 -20.99 16.32
CA ASN A 664 5.44 -20.50 17.58
C ASN A 664 6.17 -21.07 18.80
N ILE A 665 6.50 -22.38 18.81
CA ILE A 665 7.27 -23.02 19.88
C ILE A 665 8.65 -22.37 20.01
N LEU A 666 9.37 -22.26 18.89
CA LEU A 666 10.73 -21.72 18.85
C LEU A 666 10.77 -20.24 19.24
N THR A 667 9.81 -19.45 18.75
CA THR A 667 9.67 -18.04 19.13
C THR A 667 9.40 -17.89 20.64
N LEU A 668 8.50 -18.69 21.21
CA LEU A 668 8.22 -18.66 22.65
C LEU A 668 9.42 -19.12 23.50
N ALA A 669 10.18 -20.10 23.01
CA ALA A 669 11.40 -20.58 23.65
C ALA A 669 12.59 -19.64 23.44
N GLY A 670 12.48 -18.65 22.56
CA GLY A 670 13.58 -17.75 22.19
C GLY A 670 14.72 -18.46 21.45
N ARG A 671 14.39 -19.43 20.57
CA ARG A 671 15.36 -20.29 19.87
C ARG A 671 15.19 -20.25 18.36
N ALA A 672 16.24 -20.58 17.64
CA ALA A 672 16.21 -20.89 16.22
C ALA A 672 15.92 -22.39 15.97
N ASN A 673 15.49 -22.72 14.75
CA ASN A 673 15.44 -24.11 14.31
C ASN A 673 16.84 -24.53 13.87
N SER A 674 17.44 -25.53 14.50
CA SER A 674 18.77 -26.00 14.13
C SER A 674 18.78 -26.74 12.80
N LEU A 675 17.63 -27.13 12.25
CA LEU A 675 17.49 -27.80 10.95
C LEU A 675 17.48 -26.83 9.76
N ALA A 676 17.86 -25.56 9.95
CA ALA A 676 17.78 -24.48 8.96
C ALA A 676 16.35 -24.20 8.40
N ILE A 677 15.30 -24.78 8.99
CA ILE A 677 13.91 -24.55 8.60
C ILE A 677 13.35 -23.32 9.33
N THR A 678 13.30 -22.18 8.64
CA THR A 678 12.84 -20.89 9.20
C THR A 678 11.33 -20.76 9.21
N ASP A 679 10.70 -21.14 8.10
CA ASP A 679 9.26 -21.29 7.95
C ASP A 679 9.03 -22.42 6.96
N ALA A 680 8.45 -23.52 7.44
CA ALA A 680 8.29 -24.74 6.66
C ALA A 680 7.45 -24.51 5.38
N LYS A 681 6.47 -23.61 5.40
CA LYS A 681 5.61 -23.34 4.24
C LYS A 681 6.35 -22.51 3.20
N GLU A 682 6.97 -21.42 3.64
CA GLU A 682 7.76 -20.52 2.79
C GLU A 682 8.83 -21.27 2.02
N GLN A 683 9.61 -22.06 2.75
CA GLN A 683 10.73 -22.80 2.17
C GLN A 683 10.26 -23.93 1.25
N SER A 684 9.05 -24.48 1.44
CA SER A 684 8.48 -25.50 0.55
C SER A 684 7.95 -24.92 -0.76
N TRP A 685 7.57 -23.64 -0.80
CA TRP A 685 7.16 -23.00 -2.05
C TRP A 685 8.33 -22.77 -3.00
N VAL A 686 9.54 -22.60 -2.44
CA VAL A 686 10.77 -22.37 -3.19
C VAL A 686 11.86 -23.27 -2.61
N GLU A 687 11.74 -24.59 -2.80
CA GLU A 687 12.63 -25.57 -2.14
C GLU A 687 14.12 -25.33 -2.45
N GLY A 688 14.45 -24.95 -3.69
CA GLY A 688 15.83 -24.94 -4.22
C GLY A 688 16.87 -24.28 -3.31
N PRO A 689 16.69 -23.00 -2.91
CA PRO A 689 17.56 -22.28 -1.96
C PRO A 689 17.72 -22.91 -0.57
N HIS A 690 16.84 -23.83 -0.17
CA HIS A 690 16.75 -24.35 1.21
C HIS A 690 17.17 -25.81 1.36
N LEU A 691 17.22 -26.58 0.27
CA LEU A 691 17.56 -28.00 0.33
C LEU A 691 18.96 -28.28 0.89
N GLU A 692 19.97 -27.55 0.41
CA GLU A 692 21.36 -27.75 0.84
C GLU A 692 21.55 -27.37 2.33
N PRO A 693 21.11 -26.18 2.81
CA PRO A 693 21.17 -25.87 4.24
C PRO A 693 20.44 -26.86 5.15
N VAL A 694 19.27 -27.37 4.72
CA VAL A 694 18.52 -28.36 5.50
C VAL A 694 19.25 -29.70 5.52
N ALA A 695 19.82 -30.14 4.39
CA ALA A 695 20.60 -31.38 4.33
C ALA A 695 21.86 -31.30 5.20
N GLU A 696 22.63 -30.20 5.09
CA GLU A 696 23.80 -29.96 5.94
C GLU A 696 23.44 -29.98 7.42
N ALA A 697 22.34 -29.32 7.81
CA ALA A 697 21.86 -29.32 9.18
C ALA A 697 21.38 -30.69 9.68
N VAL A 698 20.90 -31.57 8.80
CA VAL A 698 20.57 -32.97 9.13
C VAL A 698 21.85 -33.80 9.28
N ASP A 699 22.85 -33.59 8.42
CA ASP A 699 24.16 -34.27 8.48
C ASP A 699 24.95 -33.89 9.75
N GLU A 700 24.70 -32.72 10.33
CA GLU A 700 25.29 -32.27 11.59
C GLU A 700 24.66 -32.90 12.84
N LEU A 701 23.53 -33.59 12.72
CA LEU A 701 22.91 -34.29 13.85
C LEU A 701 23.80 -35.46 14.29
N GLU A 702 23.85 -35.72 15.60
CA GLU A 702 24.62 -36.83 16.18
C GLU A 702 23.71 -37.84 16.93
N PRO A 703 24.13 -39.11 17.04
CA PRO A 703 23.50 -40.06 17.95
C PRO A 703 23.45 -39.54 19.39
N GLY A 704 22.25 -39.51 19.98
CA GLY A 704 22.00 -38.99 21.32
C GLY A 704 21.38 -37.59 21.33
N ASP A 705 21.37 -36.90 20.19
CA ASP A 705 20.67 -35.62 20.07
C ASP A 705 19.18 -35.77 20.33
N LEU A 706 18.60 -34.72 20.89
CA LEU A 706 17.18 -34.62 21.18
C LEU A 706 16.51 -33.74 20.13
N MET A 707 15.32 -34.14 19.72
CA MET A 707 14.49 -33.42 18.77
C MET A 707 13.05 -33.34 19.26
N LEU A 708 12.40 -32.20 19.07
CA LEU A 708 10.97 -32.05 19.35
C LEU A 708 10.17 -32.32 18.08
N ILE A 709 9.24 -33.26 18.16
CA ILE A 709 8.31 -33.58 17.07
C ILE A 709 6.88 -33.64 17.58
N ASP A 710 5.92 -33.65 16.66
CA ASP A 710 4.53 -33.97 16.99
C ASP A 710 4.11 -35.36 16.46
N THR A 711 2.88 -35.75 16.76
CA THR A 711 2.33 -37.03 16.28
C THR A 711 2.23 -37.13 14.76
N ALA A 712 2.11 -36.01 14.04
CA ALA A 712 2.01 -36.00 12.58
C ALA A 712 3.40 -36.26 11.97
N ALA A 713 4.42 -35.54 12.44
CA ALA A 713 5.83 -35.77 12.10
C ALA A 713 6.28 -37.20 12.43
N LEU A 714 5.91 -37.73 13.60
CA LEU A 714 6.20 -39.13 13.94
C LEU A 714 5.51 -40.13 12.99
N SER A 715 4.29 -39.82 12.53
CA SER A 715 3.57 -40.65 11.56
C SER A 715 4.26 -40.64 10.20
N ALA A 716 4.60 -39.45 9.68
CA ALA A 716 5.35 -39.29 8.44
C ALA A 716 6.71 -40.00 8.49
N TYR A 717 7.48 -39.77 9.56
CA TYR A 717 8.75 -40.44 9.81
C TYR A 717 8.64 -41.97 9.72
N ARG A 718 7.61 -42.58 10.33
CA ARG A 718 7.43 -44.04 10.30
C ARG A 718 7.15 -44.57 8.89
N LYS A 719 6.45 -43.80 8.08
CA LYS A 719 6.15 -44.16 6.69
C LYS A 719 7.40 -44.04 5.82
N LEU A 720 8.12 -42.93 5.93
CA LEU A 720 9.39 -42.69 5.23
C LEU A 720 10.46 -43.72 5.63
N ALA A 721 10.53 -44.05 6.92
CA ALA A 721 11.40 -45.09 7.46
C ALA A 721 11.17 -46.48 6.84
N PHE A 722 9.93 -46.79 6.46
CA PHE A 722 9.54 -48.07 5.85
C PHE A 722 9.62 -48.02 4.32
N ASN A 723 9.26 -46.88 3.73
CA ASN A 723 9.31 -46.61 2.30
C ASN A 723 9.86 -45.20 2.04
N PRO A 724 11.19 -45.05 1.88
CA PRO A 724 11.81 -43.73 1.62
C PRO A 724 11.31 -43.06 0.34
N GLY A 725 10.79 -43.84 -0.61
CA GLY A 725 10.17 -43.35 -1.85
C GLY A 725 8.65 -43.16 -1.75
N ALA A 726 8.09 -43.02 -0.55
CA ALA A 726 6.68 -42.68 -0.39
C ALA A 726 6.36 -41.33 -1.04
N ASP A 727 5.17 -41.21 -1.61
CA ASP A 727 4.72 -39.98 -2.26
C ASP A 727 4.61 -38.84 -1.25
N ARG A 728 5.35 -37.75 -1.50
CA ARG A 728 5.39 -36.59 -0.60
C ARG A 728 4.05 -35.85 -0.60
N GLU A 729 3.36 -35.77 -1.74
CA GLU A 729 2.09 -35.07 -1.84
C GLU A 729 1.00 -35.78 -1.03
N GLU A 730 0.96 -37.12 -1.11
CA GLU A 730 0.07 -37.95 -0.29
C GLU A 730 0.36 -37.78 1.21
N LEU A 731 1.64 -37.80 1.58
CA LEU A 731 2.07 -37.61 2.97
C LEU A 731 1.76 -36.20 3.49
N ALA A 732 1.98 -35.16 2.70
CA ALA A 732 1.65 -33.78 3.04
C ALA A 732 0.14 -33.61 3.23
N ALA A 733 -0.68 -34.21 2.36
CA ALA A 733 -2.14 -34.18 2.49
C ALA A 733 -2.64 -34.91 3.76
N GLU A 734 -2.01 -36.02 4.15
CA GLU A 734 -2.40 -36.78 5.34
C GLU A 734 -1.91 -36.15 6.65
N THR A 735 -0.68 -35.65 6.67
CA THR A 735 0.00 -35.21 7.90
C THR A 735 0.00 -33.71 8.07
N THR A 736 -0.34 -32.94 7.02
CA THR A 736 -0.27 -31.48 6.94
C THR A 736 1.14 -30.89 7.10
N LEU A 737 2.18 -31.73 7.04
CA LEU A 737 3.58 -31.29 7.02
C LEU A 737 3.92 -30.67 5.66
N ALA A 738 4.84 -29.72 5.67
CA ALA A 738 5.34 -29.12 4.44
C ALA A 738 6.43 -30.00 3.81
N ASP A 739 6.65 -29.86 2.49
CA ASP A 739 7.56 -30.72 1.74
C ASP A 739 9.01 -30.67 2.26
N ILE A 740 9.49 -29.49 2.68
CA ILE A 740 10.84 -29.35 3.25
C ILE A 740 11.00 -30.14 4.56
N GLN A 741 9.94 -30.24 5.37
CA GLN A 741 9.95 -31.04 6.59
C GLN A 741 9.92 -32.53 6.29
N LEU A 742 9.20 -32.95 5.24
CA LEU A 742 9.16 -34.34 4.79
C LEU A 742 10.53 -34.78 4.24
N ILE A 743 11.25 -33.89 3.56
CA ILE A 743 12.62 -34.12 3.11
C ILE A 743 13.54 -34.34 4.32
N ALA A 744 13.55 -33.41 5.28
CA ALA A 744 14.35 -33.54 6.49
C ALA A 744 14.03 -34.84 7.26
N LEU A 745 12.74 -35.19 7.40
CA LEU A 745 12.33 -36.43 8.05
C LEU A 745 12.76 -37.69 7.29
N ARG A 746 12.79 -37.66 5.96
CA ARG A 746 13.30 -38.77 5.14
C ARG A 746 14.77 -38.99 5.45
N ASP A 747 15.57 -37.93 5.36
CA ASP A 747 17.02 -37.99 5.53
C ASP A 747 17.39 -38.43 6.96
N ILE A 748 16.73 -37.85 7.98
CA ILE A 748 16.84 -38.32 9.37
C ILE A 748 16.47 -39.80 9.50
N SER A 749 15.47 -40.28 8.76
CA SER A 749 15.05 -41.68 8.81
C SER A 749 16.01 -42.64 8.12
N GLU A 750 16.94 -42.17 7.30
CA GLU A 750 17.96 -43.04 6.70
C GLU A 750 19.04 -43.39 7.72
N GLU A 751 19.37 -42.46 8.61
CA GLU A 751 20.48 -42.60 9.56
C GLU A 751 20.06 -42.95 10.99
N TYR A 752 18.88 -42.50 11.41
CA TYR A 752 18.45 -42.55 12.80
C TYR A 752 17.18 -43.37 13.04
N ARG A 753 17.03 -43.84 14.27
CA ARG A 753 15.79 -44.36 14.87
C ARG A 753 15.37 -43.40 15.97
N LEU A 754 14.11 -42.99 15.97
CA LEU A 754 13.58 -42.09 17.01
C LEU A 754 13.10 -42.87 18.23
N ARG A 755 13.68 -42.58 19.41
CA ARG A 755 13.21 -43.10 20.70
C ARG A 755 12.49 -41.99 21.48
N PRO A 756 11.18 -42.10 21.76
CA PRO A 756 10.50 -41.14 22.62
C PRO A 756 11.10 -41.11 24.03
N VAL A 757 11.48 -39.91 24.48
CA VAL A 757 12.01 -39.62 25.82
C VAL A 757 10.93 -38.98 26.70
N ALA A 758 10.13 -38.09 26.12
CA ALA A 758 9.05 -37.40 26.80
C ALA A 758 7.85 -37.19 25.89
N ARG A 759 6.67 -36.97 26.48
CA ARG A 759 5.44 -36.69 25.75
C ARG A 759 4.54 -35.76 26.56
N GLU A 760 4.04 -34.71 25.92
CA GLU A 760 3.00 -33.82 26.42
C GLU A 760 1.93 -33.67 25.32
N GLY A 761 0.72 -34.15 25.58
CA GLY A 761 -0.35 -34.19 24.57
C GLY A 761 0.07 -34.88 23.24
N LYS A 762 0.16 -34.07 22.17
CA LYS A 762 0.57 -34.47 20.81
C LYS A 762 2.06 -34.26 20.52
N LEU A 763 2.81 -33.64 21.44
CA LEU A 763 4.23 -33.35 21.28
C LEU A 763 5.07 -34.43 21.94
N LEU A 764 6.21 -34.73 21.35
CA LEU A 764 7.17 -35.71 21.81
C LEU A 764 8.59 -35.16 21.71
N VAL A 765 9.37 -35.31 22.77
CA VAL A 765 10.82 -35.20 22.69
C VAL A 765 11.35 -36.59 22.36
N VAL A 766 12.09 -36.71 21.27
CA VAL A 766 12.71 -37.96 20.81
C VAL A 766 14.22 -37.85 20.85
N GLU A 767 14.88 -38.97 21.10
CA GLU A 767 16.33 -39.13 21.00
C GLU A 767 16.69 -39.86 19.71
N LEU A 768 17.72 -39.37 19.02
CA LEU A 768 18.25 -39.97 17.80
C LEU A 768 19.16 -41.14 18.16
N LEU A 769 18.77 -42.36 17.78
CA LEU A 769 19.59 -43.56 17.93
C LEU A 769 20.14 -43.99 16.57
N PRO A 770 21.38 -44.50 16.47
CA PRO A 770 21.92 -44.94 15.18
C PRO A 770 21.12 -46.14 14.63
N ARG A 771 20.96 -46.22 13.31
CA ARG A 771 20.16 -47.27 12.68
C ARG A 771 20.75 -48.67 12.64
#